data_AF-Q1MZN0-F1
#
_entry.id   AF-Q1MZN0-F1
#
_cell.length_a   1.000
_cell.length_b   1.000
_cell.length_c   1.000
_cell.angle_alpha   90.00
_cell.angle_beta   90.00
_cell.angle_gamma   90.00
#
_symmetry.space_group_name_H-M   'P 1'
#
loop_
_entity.id
_entity.type
_entity.pdbx_description
1 polymer ?
#
loop_
_entity_poly.entity_id
_entity_poly.type
_entity_poly.pdbx_seq_one_letter_code
_entity_poly.pdbx_strand_id
1 'polypeptide(L)'
;MLKLKFPNELEWHDLKSIELPRNALRTIERIHGSKFTTEFIYNAHRHALPNLNNTVHNGYGTIQKQLEDGQVFFINPRTQSPLIDTLELKSDGHVHWTLRAHANDMLRNSLRMAILHTQKPRAYVASSKPTNNQASQSSAQTNKVIEKHQFKIQYKTEPKTEVPKDYQVNLTVFDTTDNRICMRQVVDVYQAGASRVFKLEKGHDFKVYPVREHMMDVREDLSKNRNLNASEANKRIKPLTIESNEKIQGDVTLHTITVHIPPILRMGCFFDGTENDATDPSKYTNVYYLSKSYDDQLTKLKLPESYHSHYVRGVGSEGDPWWSKKINAATGWGAIDRIAGMVFQLEEACKNYLDKYRVYPEIVCLDVFGFSRGATTARHFMNVLKQGYYGFNDASFQKFITPKTFLFSFVGLFDSVGSYGLAGDNDDHGYNFHVQESWMADNGKLVHFVAMNEYRAYFDLQTLFREQRSDFPLDKTKGKLSEIALIGAHSDVGGGYEADTQGVKNTSKNPTQLSVMALHKMYDIAKTNGVPLSPLSVPNIEPGLKNNYQIVEKHIAKKEIRKLWVKWVQFKKYREIIEYKINYYKKWNEEKNASFIRHYENKLPRNNKDIQSLSNKLKALLLDDYDAFVSAWEYLDDYYIHESHGPFNDSIGASADYDETFNHSFIERNVFFKPAVDFDKVNDEKDRVIYRDGRRHTIDIDEFEFVLAKEFK
;
A
#
# COMPACT_ATOMS: atom_id res chain seq x y z
N MET A 1 -6.62 -33.91 -26.70
CA MET A 1 -6.67 -34.14 -25.24
C MET A 1 -7.42 -32.98 -24.62
N LEU A 2 -8.29 -33.23 -23.65
CA LEU A 2 -9.10 -32.20 -22.99
C LEU A 2 -8.24 -31.41 -22.01
N LYS A 3 -8.34 -30.08 -22.03
CA LYS A 3 -7.49 -29.20 -21.20
C LYS A 3 -8.28 -28.01 -20.68
N LEU A 4 -7.97 -27.57 -19.46
CA LEU A 4 -8.31 -26.24 -18.97
C LEU A 4 -7.11 -25.32 -19.15
N LYS A 5 -7.36 -24.11 -19.65
CA LYS A 5 -6.35 -23.08 -19.89
C LYS A 5 -6.87 -21.73 -19.40
N PHE A 6 -5.99 -20.95 -18.77
CA PHE A 6 -6.24 -19.53 -18.54
C PHE A 6 -6.17 -18.75 -19.88
N PRO A 7 -6.76 -17.54 -19.97
CA PRO A 7 -6.77 -16.74 -21.20
C PRO A 7 -5.38 -16.52 -21.80
N ASN A 8 -4.37 -16.33 -20.95
CA ASN A 8 -2.97 -16.10 -21.34
C ASN A 8 -2.21 -17.38 -21.76
N GLU A 9 -2.79 -18.56 -21.57
CA GLU A 9 -2.22 -19.84 -21.98
C GLU A 9 -2.76 -20.32 -23.34
N LEU A 10 -3.73 -19.60 -23.91
CA LEU A 10 -4.36 -19.93 -25.18
C LEU A 10 -3.39 -19.72 -26.34
N GLU A 11 -3.30 -20.73 -27.20
CA GLU A 11 -2.58 -20.68 -28.47
C GLU A 11 -3.58 -20.52 -29.62
N TRP A 12 -3.14 -20.02 -30.78
CA TRP A 12 -4.05 -19.75 -31.89
C TRP A 12 -4.87 -20.96 -32.34
N HIS A 13 -4.29 -22.16 -32.29
CA HIS A 13 -5.01 -23.40 -32.63
C HIS A 13 -6.06 -23.80 -31.60
N ASP A 14 -5.94 -23.34 -30.35
CA ASP A 14 -6.89 -23.65 -29.28
C ASP A 14 -8.22 -22.91 -29.48
N LEU A 15 -8.17 -21.71 -30.06
CA LEU A 15 -9.33 -20.83 -30.22
C LEU A 15 -10.51 -21.51 -30.92
N LYS A 16 -10.24 -22.33 -31.94
CA LYS A 16 -11.28 -23.10 -32.68
C LYS A 16 -11.82 -24.31 -31.91
N SER A 17 -11.17 -24.66 -30.81
CA SER A 17 -11.48 -25.82 -29.97
C SER A 17 -12.02 -25.42 -28.59
N ILE A 18 -12.23 -24.12 -28.34
CA ILE A 18 -12.86 -23.65 -27.10
C ILE A 18 -14.32 -24.10 -27.12
N GLU A 19 -14.73 -24.90 -26.15
CA GLU A 19 -16.09 -25.38 -26.04
C GLU A 19 -17.00 -24.33 -25.36
N LEU A 20 -18.28 -24.25 -25.76
CA LEU A 20 -19.25 -23.37 -25.12
C LEU A 20 -19.31 -23.63 -23.60
N PRO A 21 -19.33 -22.60 -22.73
CA PRO A 21 -19.26 -22.77 -21.26
C PRO A 21 -20.24 -23.80 -20.69
N ARG A 22 -21.50 -23.79 -21.15
CA ARG A 22 -22.53 -24.75 -20.74
C ARG A 22 -22.20 -26.20 -21.15
N ASN A 23 -21.61 -26.39 -22.33
CA ASN A 23 -21.21 -27.71 -22.82
C ASN A 23 -19.90 -28.16 -22.16
N ALA A 24 -18.96 -27.24 -21.95
CA ALA A 24 -17.73 -27.47 -21.19
C ALA A 24 -18.05 -27.97 -19.78
N LEU A 25 -18.96 -27.30 -19.05
CA LEU A 25 -19.38 -27.74 -17.72
C LEU A 25 -19.99 -29.15 -17.75
N ARG A 26 -20.91 -29.44 -18.67
CA ARG A 26 -21.49 -30.79 -18.84
C ARG A 26 -20.43 -31.85 -19.15
N THR A 27 -19.45 -31.50 -19.99
CA THR A 27 -18.34 -32.39 -20.35
C THR A 27 -17.44 -32.64 -19.14
N ILE A 28 -17.12 -31.60 -18.36
CA ILE A 28 -16.35 -31.68 -17.12
C ILE A 28 -17.11 -32.51 -16.07
N GLU A 29 -18.39 -32.27 -15.83
CA GLU A 29 -19.24 -33.05 -14.92
C GLU A 29 -19.32 -34.52 -15.33
N ARG A 30 -19.48 -34.82 -16.62
CA ARG A 30 -19.52 -36.20 -17.14
C ARG A 30 -18.20 -36.95 -16.95
N ILE A 31 -17.07 -36.26 -17.10
CA ILE A 31 -15.73 -36.86 -17.05
C ILE A 31 -15.19 -36.95 -15.62
N HIS A 32 -15.53 -35.97 -14.78
CA HIS A 32 -15.03 -35.83 -13.41
C HIS A 32 -16.04 -36.35 -12.35
N GLY A 33 -17.32 -36.50 -12.71
CA GLY A 33 -18.39 -36.95 -11.83
C GLY A 33 -18.51 -38.47 -11.75
N SER A 34 -17.80 -39.08 -10.79
CA SER A 34 -17.95 -40.46 -10.26
C SER A 34 -18.06 -41.68 -11.22
N LYS A 35 -18.08 -41.52 -12.55
CA LYS A 35 -17.96 -42.61 -13.51
C LYS A 35 -16.59 -42.57 -14.17
N PHE A 36 -15.83 -43.66 -14.05
CA PHE A 36 -14.53 -43.86 -14.69
C PHE A 36 -14.67 -43.70 -16.21
N THR A 37 -14.41 -42.50 -16.71
CA THR A 37 -14.13 -42.27 -18.13
C THR A 37 -12.61 -42.33 -18.32
N THR A 38 -12.14 -42.94 -19.41
CA THR A 38 -10.71 -43.13 -19.70
C THR A 38 -10.02 -41.83 -20.18
N GLU A 39 -10.74 -40.70 -20.25
CA GLU A 39 -10.21 -39.42 -20.71
C GLU A 39 -9.92 -38.49 -19.53
N PHE A 40 -8.66 -38.06 -19.38
CA PHE A 40 -8.22 -37.13 -18.33
C PHE A 40 -8.29 -35.67 -18.78
N ILE A 41 -8.71 -34.76 -17.88
CA ILE A 41 -8.67 -33.31 -18.11
C ILE A 41 -7.33 -32.76 -17.60
N TYR A 42 -6.48 -32.33 -18.53
CA TYR A 42 -5.20 -31.73 -18.17
C TYR A 42 -5.40 -30.39 -17.44
N ASN A 43 -4.53 -30.10 -16.46
CA ASN A 43 -4.57 -28.93 -15.57
C ASN A 43 -5.76 -28.85 -14.59
N ALA A 44 -6.66 -29.83 -14.50
CA ALA A 44 -7.85 -29.77 -13.63
C ALA A 44 -7.58 -29.32 -12.18
N HIS A 45 -6.47 -29.77 -11.59
CA HIS A 45 -6.03 -29.41 -10.24
C HIS A 45 -5.75 -27.91 -10.02
N ARG A 46 -5.51 -27.14 -11.09
CA ARG A 46 -5.23 -25.68 -11.05
C ARG A 46 -6.50 -24.82 -11.06
N HIS A 47 -7.66 -25.43 -11.31
CA HIS A 47 -8.91 -24.70 -11.60
C HIS A 47 -10.04 -25.09 -10.63
N ALA A 48 -9.70 -25.42 -9.38
CA ALA A 48 -10.66 -25.70 -8.32
C ALA A 48 -11.68 -26.83 -8.61
N LEU A 49 -11.38 -27.75 -9.53
CA LEU A 49 -12.22 -28.92 -9.76
C LEU A 49 -12.16 -29.91 -8.57
N PRO A 50 -13.28 -30.52 -8.15
CA PRO A 50 -13.29 -31.45 -7.02
C PRO A 50 -12.33 -32.63 -7.27
N ASN A 51 -11.44 -32.92 -6.32
CA ASN A 51 -10.66 -34.17 -6.34
C ASN A 51 -11.45 -35.28 -5.60
N LEU A 52 -11.12 -36.55 -5.84
CA LEU A 52 -11.83 -37.71 -5.27
C LEU A 52 -11.88 -37.75 -3.73
N ASN A 53 -11.14 -36.87 -3.03
CA ASN A 53 -10.97 -36.87 -1.58
C ASN A 53 -11.45 -35.58 -0.88
N ASN A 54 -11.99 -34.59 -1.61
CA ASN A 54 -12.40 -33.31 -1.01
C ASN A 54 -13.93 -33.16 -0.95
N THR A 55 -14.45 -32.96 0.26
CA THR A 55 -15.84 -32.56 0.55
C THR A 55 -16.06 -31.05 0.37
N VAL A 56 -15.69 -30.48 -0.79
CA VAL A 56 -16.04 -29.09 -1.12
C VAL A 56 -17.45 -29.08 -1.71
N HIS A 57 -18.39 -28.49 -0.97
CA HIS A 57 -19.83 -28.61 -1.23
C HIS A 57 -20.36 -27.83 -2.46
N ASN A 58 -19.50 -27.20 -3.28
CA ASN A 58 -19.92 -26.48 -4.50
C ASN A 58 -18.82 -26.27 -5.58
N GLY A 59 -17.92 -27.24 -5.82
CA GLY A 59 -16.82 -27.06 -6.79
C GLY A 59 -17.27 -26.85 -8.25
N TYR A 60 -18.44 -27.39 -8.63
CA TYR A 60 -19.00 -27.19 -9.97
C TYR A 60 -19.57 -25.79 -10.19
N GLY A 61 -20.09 -25.13 -9.14
CA GLY A 61 -20.53 -23.73 -9.23
C GLY A 61 -19.36 -22.75 -9.43
N THR A 62 -18.21 -23.00 -8.80
CA THR A 62 -17.01 -22.16 -8.98
C THR A 62 -16.45 -22.26 -10.39
N ILE A 63 -16.29 -23.47 -10.92
CA ILE A 63 -15.80 -23.63 -12.31
C ILE A 63 -16.84 -23.16 -13.33
N GLN A 64 -18.15 -23.29 -13.04
CA GLN A 64 -19.21 -22.74 -13.89
C GLN A 64 -19.03 -21.24 -14.06
N LYS A 65 -18.89 -20.47 -12.98
CA LYS A 65 -18.67 -19.03 -13.04
C LYS A 65 -17.38 -18.67 -13.80
N GLN A 66 -16.29 -19.40 -13.55
CA GLN A 66 -15.02 -19.18 -14.25
C GLN A 66 -15.10 -19.42 -15.77
N LEU A 67 -15.88 -20.41 -16.21
CA LEU A 67 -16.14 -20.68 -17.63
C LEU A 67 -17.08 -19.64 -18.24
N GLU A 68 -18.10 -19.22 -17.49
CA GLU A 68 -19.09 -18.22 -17.93
C GLU A 68 -18.50 -16.81 -18.06
N ASP A 69 -17.55 -16.43 -17.20
CA ASP A 69 -16.89 -15.11 -17.20
C ASP A 69 -15.59 -15.09 -18.03
N GLY A 70 -15.18 -16.24 -18.58
CA GLY A 70 -13.96 -16.35 -19.38
C GLY A 70 -12.67 -16.26 -18.58
N GLN A 71 -12.69 -16.56 -17.28
CA GLN A 71 -11.49 -16.67 -16.45
C GLN A 71 -10.71 -17.96 -16.77
N VAL A 72 -11.41 -19.00 -17.24
CA VAL A 72 -10.83 -20.26 -17.70
C VAL A 72 -11.55 -20.70 -18.98
N PHE A 73 -10.81 -21.28 -19.92
CA PHE A 73 -11.35 -21.85 -21.16
C PHE A 73 -11.12 -23.35 -21.20
N PHE A 74 -12.17 -24.09 -21.57
CA PHE A 74 -12.08 -25.54 -21.78
C PHE A 74 -11.82 -25.85 -23.24
N ILE A 75 -10.69 -26.50 -23.50
CA ILE A 75 -10.23 -26.86 -24.84
C ILE A 75 -10.61 -28.30 -25.12
N ASN A 76 -11.54 -28.47 -26.04
CA ASN A 76 -11.98 -29.76 -26.54
C ASN A 76 -11.77 -29.84 -28.06
N PRO A 77 -10.67 -30.47 -28.52
CA PRO A 77 -10.36 -30.61 -29.95
C PRO A 77 -11.41 -31.37 -30.76
N ARG A 78 -12.37 -32.05 -30.10
CA ARG A 78 -13.48 -32.78 -30.73
C ARG A 78 -14.83 -32.07 -30.57
N THR A 79 -14.84 -30.81 -30.10
CA THR A 79 -16.11 -30.08 -29.91
C THR A 79 -16.85 -29.93 -31.25
N GLN A 80 -18.13 -30.29 -31.27
CA GLN A 80 -19.04 -30.03 -32.39
C GLN A 80 -19.73 -28.68 -32.25
N SER A 81 -19.49 -27.96 -31.15
CA SER A 81 -20.09 -26.66 -30.84
C SER A 81 -19.05 -25.76 -30.17
N PRO A 82 -18.06 -25.26 -30.95
CA PRO A 82 -17.09 -24.32 -30.44
C PRO A 82 -17.78 -22.99 -30.05
N LEU A 83 -17.22 -22.31 -29.05
CA LEU A 83 -17.67 -21.00 -28.60
C LEU A 83 -17.53 -19.96 -29.72
N ILE A 84 -16.40 -19.98 -30.43
CA ILE A 84 -16.15 -19.14 -31.60
C ILE A 84 -16.77 -19.82 -32.82
N ASP A 85 -17.66 -19.11 -33.50
CA ASP A 85 -18.32 -19.61 -34.70
C ASP A 85 -17.48 -19.36 -35.95
N THR A 86 -17.12 -18.10 -36.19
CA THR A 86 -16.20 -17.70 -37.25
C THR A 86 -14.88 -17.22 -36.62
N LEU A 87 -13.75 -17.64 -37.18
CA LEU A 87 -12.41 -17.12 -36.83
C LEU A 87 -11.58 -16.98 -38.12
N GLU A 88 -11.49 -15.76 -38.62
CA GLU A 88 -10.81 -15.40 -39.87
C GLU A 88 -9.70 -14.40 -39.61
N LEU A 89 -8.49 -14.75 -40.05
CA LEU A 89 -7.37 -13.81 -40.13
C LEU A 89 -7.41 -13.11 -41.50
N LYS A 90 -7.71 -11.81 -41.51
CA LYS A 90 -7.71 -10.99 -42.71
C LYS A 90 -6.28 -10.67 -43.15
N SER A 91 -6.11 -10.33 -44.43
CA SER A 91 -4.80 -10.07 -45.05
C SER A 91 -4.06 -8.86 -44.47
N ASP A 92 -4.77 -7.95 -43.82
CA ASP A 92 -4.26 -6.77 -43.10
C ASP A 92 -3.86 -7.09 -41.64
N GLY A 93 -3.98 -8.35 -41.21
CA GLY A 93 -3.64 -8.80 -39.86
C GLY A 93 -4.78 -8.65 -38.84
N HIS A 94 -5.92 -8.08 -39.22
CA HIS A 94 -7.10 -8.02 -38.37
C HIS A 94 -7.76 -9.40 -38.26
N VAL A 95 -8.24 -9.73 -37.05
CA VAL A 95 -8.97 -10.99 -36.82
C VAL A 95 -10.45 -10.70 -36.73
N HIS A 96 -11.20 -11.21 -37.69
CA HIS A 96 -12.64 -11.22 -37.64
C HIS A 96 -13.10 -12.49 -36.92
N TRP A 97 -13.95 -12.35 -35.91
CA TRP A 97 -14.54 -13.48 -35.22
C TRP A 97 -15.96 -13.18 -34.74
N THR A 98 -16.75 -14.25 -34.62
CA THR A 98 -18.12 -14.22 -34.11
C THR A 98 -18.33 -15.32 -33.09
N LEU A 99 -19.35 -15.20 -32.25
CA LEU A 99 -19.69 -16.20 -31.24
C LEU A 99 -20.92 -16.98 -31.66
N ARG A 100 -20.90 -18.28 -31.36
CA ARG A 100 -22.00 -19.20 -31.64
C ARG A 100 -23.18 -19.01 -30.68
N ALA A 101 -22.95 -18.40 -29.52
CA ALA A 101 -23.96 -18.13 -28.51
C ALA A 101 -23.74 -16.74 -27.88
N HIS A 102 -24.78 -16.24 -27.21
CA HIS A 102 -24.64 -15.02 -26.42
C HIS A 102 -23.61 -15.24 -25.30
N ALA A 103 -22.64 -14.32 -25.20
CA ALA A 103 -21.64 -14.27 -24.15
C ALA A 103 -21.79 -12.95 -23.39
N ASN A 104 -21.61 -13.00 -22.07
CA ASN A 104 -21.53 -11.81 -21.23
C ASN A 104 -20.29 -10.98 -21.60
N ASP A 105 -20.25 -9.73 -21.14
CA ASP A 105 -19.19 -8.81 -21.52
C ASP A 105 -17.82 -9.24 -21.00
N MET A 106 -17.76 -9.90 -19.83
CA MET A 106 -16.52 -10.44 -19.26
C MET A 106 -15.91 -11.54 -20.16
N LEU A 107 -16.70 -12.53 -20.56
CA LEU A 107 -16.27 -13.59 -21.47
C LEU A 107 -15.88 -13.05 -22.84
N ARG A 108 -16.64 -12.08 -23.35
CA ARG A 108 -16.35 -11.44 -24.64
C ARG A 108 -15.05 -10.64 -24.58
N ASN A 109 -14.81 -9.89 -23.51
CA ASN A 109 -13.58 -9.13 -23.29
C ASN A 109 -12.39 -10.06 -23.06
N SER A 110 -12.52 -11.07 -22.21
CA SER A 110 -11.48 -12.06 -21.98
C SER A 110 -11.08 -12.77 -23.27
N LEU A 111 -12.06 -13.19 -24.08
CA LEU A 111 -11.79 -13.83 -25.36
C LEU A 111 -11.18 -12.85 -26.38
N ARG A 112 -11.63 -11.60 -26.41
CA ARG A 112 -11.03 -10.54 -27.24
C ARG A 112 -9.55 -10.34 -26.90
N MET A 113 -9.23 -10.26 -25.60
CA MET A 113 -7.85 -10.13 -25.13
C MET A 113 -7.03 -11.38 -25.45
N ALA A 114 -7.58 -12.58 -25.22
CA ALA A 114 -6.93 -13.82 -25.58
C ALA A 114 -6.60 -13.89 -27.08
N ILE A 115 -7.56 -13.60 -27.96
CA ILE A 115 -7.36 -13.57 -29.42
C ILE A 115 -6.30 -12.52 -29.81
N LEU A 116 -6.30 -11.36 -29.16
CA LEU A 116 -5.31 -10.31 -29.40
C LEU A 116 -3.88 -10.79 -29.08
N HIS A 117 -3.71 -11.48 -27.95
CA HIS A 117 -2.42 -11.93 -27.42
C HIS A 117 -1.94 -13.28 -27.97
N THR A 118 -2.84 -14.10 -28.53
CA THR A 118 -2.45 -15.34 -29.20
C THR A 118 -1.57 -15.05 -30.42
N GLN A 119 -0.50 -15.83 -30.56
CA GLN A 119 0.41 -15.72 -31.70
C GLN A 119 -0.26 -16.24 -32.98
N LYS A 120 -0.59 -15.32 -33.89
CA LYS A 120 -1.29 -15.62 -35.16
C LYS A 120 -0.36 -16.38 -36.13
N PRO A 121 -0.88 -17.32 -36.95
CA PRO A 121 -0.09 -18.03 -37.94
C PRO A 121 0.38 -17.06 -39.02
N ARG A 122 1.67 -17.11 -39.36
CA ARG A 122 2.22 -16.33 -40.47
C ARG A 122 1.85 -17.02 -41.78
N ALA A 123 1.47 -16.23 -42.80
CA ALA A 123 1.33 -16.74 -44.16
C ALA A 123 2.68 -17.33 -44.60
N TYR A 124 2.72 -18.61 -44.94
CA TYR A 124 3.87 -19.19 -45.62
C TYR A 124 3.93 -18.59 -47.03
N VAL A 125 4.79 -17.60 -47.22
CA VAL A 125 5.29 -17.28 -48.55
C VAL A 125 6.31 -18.38 -48.88
N ALA A 126 5.97 -19.22 -49.85
CA ALA A 126 6.91 -20.20 -50.39
C ALA A 126 8.08 -19.44 -51.02
N SER A 127 9.19 -19.31 -50.30
CA SER A 127 10.47 -18.99 -50.94
C SER A 127 11.03 -20.29 -51.50
N SER A 128 11.12 -20.36 -52.82
CA SER A 128 11.90 -21.36 -53.52
C SER A 128 13.36 -21.24 -53.09
N LYS A 129 13.80 -22.11 -52.18
CA LYS A 129 15.24 -22.34 -51.98
C LYS A 129 15.76 -23.10 -53.20
N PRO A 130 16.90 -22.70 -53.80
CA PRO A 130 17.58 -23.57 -54.73
C PRO A 130 18.07 -24.82 -53.98
N THR A 131 17.79 -25.98 -54.54
CA THR A 131 18.34 -27.27 -54.13
C THR A 131 19.85 -27.26 -54.31
N ASN A 132 20.58 -27.02 -53.22
CA ASN A 132 21.95 -27.52 -53.12
C ASN A 132 21.87 -28.96 -52.64
N ASN A 133 22.00 -29.89 -53.59
CA ASN A 133 22.49 -31.23 -53.31
C ASN A 133 23.92 -31.10 -52.76
N GLN A 134 24.06 -31.04 -51.43
CA GLN A 134 25.29 -31.48 -50.80
C GLN A 134 25.07 -32.90 -50.30
N ALA A 135 25.74 -33.82 -50.97
CA ALA A 135 25.90 -35.19 -50.56
C ALA A 135 26.26 -35.25 -49.07
N SER A 136 25.61 -36.15 -48.35
CA SER A 136 26.06 -36.65 -47.07
C SER A 136 27.42 -37.31 -47.25
N GLN A 137 28.49 -36.51 -47.18
CA GLN A 137 29.80 -37.01 -46.81
C GLN A 137 29.80 -37.19 -45.30
N SER A 138 29.97 -38.43 -44.87
CA SER A 138 30.39 -38.76 -43.52
C SER A 138 31.67 -37.99 -43.22
N SER A 139 31.58 -36.90 -42.47
CA SER A 139 32.76 -36.28 -41.89
C SER A 139 33.29 -37.23 -40.82
N ALA A 140 34.56 -37.59 -40.98
CA ALA A 140 35.32 -38.33 -39.99
C ALA A 140 35.15 -37.68 -38.62
N GLN A 141 34.88 -38.49 -37.59
CA GLN A 141 34.99 -38.08 -36.19
C GLN A 141 36.43 -37.62 -35.93
N THR A 142 36.67 -36.32 -36.06
CA THR A 142 37.78 -35.70 -35.35
C THR A 142 37.41 -35.73 -33.87
N ASN A 143 38.29 -36.30 -33.04
CA ASN A 143 38.13 -36.28 -31.59
C ASN A 143 38.12 -34.82 -31.12
N LYS A 144 36.92 -34.24 -30.98
CA LYS A 144 36.72 -32.90 -30.43
C LYS A 144 37.23 -32.90 -29.00
N VAL A 145 38.28 -32.12 -28.73
CA VAL A 145 38.85 -31.98 -27.39
C VAL A 145 37.86 -31.15 -26.55
N ILE A 146 37.41 -31.70 -25.42
CA ILE A 146 36.44 -31.06 -24.53
C ILE A 146 37.18 -30.48 -23.32
N GLU A 147 36.96 -29.20 -23.06
CA GLU A 147 37.43 -28.49 -21.88
C GLU A 147 36.33 -28.45 -20.80
N LYS A 148 36.74 -28.52 -19.54
CA LYS A 148 35.84 -28.45 -18.38
C LYS A 148 35.99 -27.11 -17.69
N HIS A 149 34.87 -26.49 -17.37
CA HIS A 149 34.81 -25.15 -16.82
C HIS A 149 33.89 -25.13 -15.59
N GLN A 150 34.20 -24.26 -14.64
CA GLN A 150 33.39 -24.05 -13.43
C GLN A 150 33.49 -22.57 -13.03
N PHE A 151 32.49 -22.05 -12.31
CA PHE A 151 32.54 -20.69 -11.77
C PHE A 151 32.72 -20.70 -10.26
N LYS A 152 33.62 -19.86 -9.75
CA LYS A 152 33.60 -19.37 -8.38
C LYS A 152 32.79 -18.08 -8.34
N ILE A 153 31.77 -18.04 -7.50
CA ILE A 153 30.79 -16.95 -7.50
C ILE A 153 31.09 -16.03 -6.32
N GLN A 154 31.28 -14.75 -6.62
CA GLN A 154 31.41 -13.67 -5.64
C GLN A 154 30.25 -12.69 -5.83
N TYR A 155 30.08 -11.78 -4.87
CA TYR A 155 29.08 -10.74 -4.97
C TYR A 155 29.58 -9.38 -4.51
N LYS A 156 28.96 -8.33 -5.05
CA LYS A 156 29.18 -6.94 -4.65
C LYS A 156 27.83 -6.24 -4.48
N THR A 157 27.75 -5.38 -3.49
CA THR A 157 26.61 -4.50 -3.21
C THR A 157 27.05 -3.04 -3.28
N GLU A 158 26.11 -2.12 -3.45
CA GLU A 158 26.40 -0.69 -3.35
C GLU A 158 26.53 -0.29 -1.87
N PRO A 159 27.55 0.49 -1.48
CA PRO A 159 27.70 0.95 -0.09
C PRO A 159 26.49 1.73 0.40
N LYS A 160 26.16 1.63 1.71
CA LYS A 160 25.04 2.34 2.34
C LYS A 160 23.67 2.06 1.71
N THR A 161 23.50 0.90 1.08
CA THR A 161 22.19 0.42 0.61
C THR A 161 21.70 -0.75 1.44
N GLU A 162 20.39 -0.84 1.56
CA GLU A 162 19.72 -2.08 1.94
C GLU A 162 19.61 -2.99 0.70
N VAL A 163 19.89 -4.27 0.91
CA VAL A 163 19.83 -5.31 -0.13
C VAL A 163 18.85 -6.41 0.28
N PRO A 164 18.30 -7.17 -0.68
CA PRO A 164 17.48 -8.34 -0.38
C PRO A 164 18.21 -9.31 0.55
N LYS A 165 17.49 -9.91 1.52
CA LYS A 165 18.08 -10.89 2.45
C LYS A 165 18.53 -12.18 1.75
N ASP A 166 17.77 -12.57 0.72
CA ASP A 166 18.05 -13.71 -0.13
C ASP A 166 18.14 -13.20 -1.58
N TYR A 167 19.06 -13.75 -2.36
CA TYR A 167 19.25 -13.31 -3.74
C TYR A 167 19.65 -14.46 -4.64
N GLN A 168 18.67 -15.00 -5.37
CA GLN A 168 18.87 -16.14 -6.27
C GLN A 168 18.96 -15.69 -7.73
N VAL A 169 19.93 -16.26 -8.45
CA VAL A 169 20.10 -16.05 -9.90
C VAL A 169 20.18 -17.39 -10.62
N ASN A 170 19.63 -17.46 -11.83
CA ASN A 170 19.85 -18.57 -12.74
C ASN A 170 21.07 -18.25 -13.62
N LEU A 171 22.24 -18.74 -13.20
CA LEU A 171 23.47 -18.63 -14.00
C LEU A 171 23.30 -19.41 -15.29
N THR A 172 23.17 -18.66 -16.38
CA THR A 172 22.95 -19.19 -17.72
C THR A 172 24.21 -18.96 -18.55
N VAL A 173 24.84 -20.05 -18.98
CA VAL A 173 26.06 -20.03 -19.81
C VAL A 173 25.69 -20.35 -21.24
N PHE A 174 26.14 -19.48 -22.14
CA PHE A 174 25.93 -19.56 -23.57
C PHE A 174 27.25 -19.76 -24.28
N ASP A 175 27.35 -20.84 -25.05
CA ASP A 175 28.39 -21.00 -26.07
C ASP A 175 28.05 -20.06 -27.24
N THR A 176 28.89 -19.05 -27.43
CA THR A 176 28.67 -18.02 -28.46
C THR A 176 29.11 -18.49 -29.83
N THR A 177 29.90 -19.56 -29.91
CA THR A 177 30.35 -20.16 -31.17
C THR A 177 29.24 -21.02 -31.78
N ASP A 178 28.60 -21.87 -30.96
CA ASP A 178 27.53 -22.79 -31.40
C ASP A 178 26.11 -22.24 -31.15
N ASN A 179 25.99 -21.06 -30.54
CA ASN A 179 24.72 -20.44 -30.17
C ASN A 179 23.79 -21.39 -29.37
N ARG A 180 24.35 -22.00 -28.31
CA ARG A 180 23.62 -22.96 -27.46
C ARG A 180 23.87 -22.72 -25.98
N ILE A 181 22.90 -23.13 -25.16
CA ILE A 181 23.02 -23.08 -23.70
C ILE A 181 23.84 -24.28 -23.23
N CYS A 182 24.96 -24.01 -22.55
CA CYS A 182 25.84 -25.04 -21.98
C CYS A 182 25.52 -25.33 -20.51
N MET A 183 24.97 -24.35 -19.78
CA MET A 183 24.61 -24.51 -18.38
C MET A 183 23.46 -23.59 -18.00
N ARG A 184 22.56 -24.11 -17.16
CA ARG A 184 21.61 -23.33 -16.35
C ARG A 184 21.62 -23.88 -14.95
N GLN A 185 21.87 -23.02 -13.97
CA GLN A 185 21.90 -23.39 -12.57
C GLN A 185 21.35 -22.25 -11.73
N VAL A 186 20.37 -22.55 -10.88
CA VAL A 186 19.94 -21.62 -9.83
C VAL A 186 21.00 -21.65 -8.72
N VAL A 187 21.49 -20.47 -8.34
CA VAL A 187 22.44 -20.29 -7.25
C VAL A 187 21.93 -19.21 -6.30
N ASP A 188 22.05 -19.46 -5.01
CA ASP A 188 21.94 -18.43 -3.98
C ASP A 188 23.27 -17.70 -3.91
N VAL A 189 23.28 -16.42 -4.27
CA VAL A 189 24.50 -15.62 -4.41
C VAL A 189 25.22 -15.41 -3.09
N TYR A 190 24.51 -15.42 -1.95
CA TYR A 190 25.12 -15.27 -0.63
C TYR A 190 25.82 -16.54 -0.15
N GLN A 191 25.34 -17.70 -0.58
CA GLN A 191 25.82 -19.01 -0.11
C GLN A 191 26.63 -19.76 -1.18
N ALA A 192 26.71 -19.25 -2.41
CA ALA A 192 27.34 -19.93 -3.51
C ALA A 192 28.87 -20.01 -3.36
N GLY A 193 29.40 -21.24 -3.25
CA GLY A 193 30.85 -21.49 -3.35
C GLY A 193 31.31 -21.61 -4.80
N ALA A 194 30.80 -22.62 -5.52
CA ALA A 194 31.10 -22.85 -6.93
C ALA A 194 29.88 -23.35 -7.70
N SER A 195 29.81 -23.04 -9.00
CA SER A 195 28.82 -23.62 -9.91
C SER A 195 29.08 -25.11 -10.14
N ARG A 196 28.16 -25.80 -10.79
CA ARG A 196 28.46 -27.11 -11.39
C ARG A 196 29.45 -26.97 -12.54
N VAL A 197 30.16 -28.04 -12.84
CA VAL A 197 31.07 -28.11 -14.00
C VAL A 197 30.24 -28.16 -15.29
N PHE A 198 30.65 -27.41 -16.30
CA PHE A 198 30.13 -27.47 -17.66
C PHE A 198 31.25 -27.75 -18.67
N LYS A 199 30.87 -28.15 -19.88
CA LYS A 199 31.78 -28.62 -20.91
C LYS A 199 31.65 -27.76 -22.17
N LEU A 200 32.79 -27.40 -22.76
CA LEU A 200 32.89 -26.68 -24.03
C LEU A 200 33.90 -27.38 -24.93
N GLU A 201 33.74 -27.23 -26.24
CA GLU A 201 34.76 -27.65 -27.18
C GLU A 201 35.95 -26.69 -27.11
N LYS A 202 37.16 -27.22 -27.23
CA LYS A 202 38.38 -26.43 -27.14
C LYS A 202 38.38 -25.31 -28.19
N GLY A 203 38.56 -24.07 -27.74
CA GLY A 203 38.56 -22.87 -28.58
C GLY A 203 37.19 -22.23 -28.79
N HIS A 204 36.12 -22.76 -28.20
CA HIS A 204 34.82 -22.09 -28.17
C HIS A 204 34.80 -20.98 -27.14
N ASP A 205 34.10 -19.89 -27.47
CA ASP A 205 33.86 -18.79 -26.57
C ASP A 205 32.52 -18.93 -25.87
N PHE A 206 32.40 -18.34 -24.68
CA PHE A 206 31.14 -18.32 -23.95
C PHE A 206 30.88 -17.00 -23.23
N LYS A 207 29.60 -16.75 -22.97
CA LYS A 207 29.11 -15.70 -22.08
C LYS A 207 28.31 -16.32 -20.94
N VAL A 208 28.35 -15.71 -19.76
CA VAL A 208 27.56 -16.12 -18.59
C VAL A 208 26.68 -14.97 -18.13
N TYR A 209 25.41 -15.24 -17.86
CA TYR A 209 24.42 -14.23 -17.50
C TYR A 209 23.70 -14.60 -16.18
N PRO A 210 23.47 -13.63 -15.28
CA PRO A 210 22.71 -13.84 -14.04
C PRO A 210 21.22 -13.58 -14.30
N VAL A 211 20.50 -14.56 -14.87
CA VAL A 211 19.08 -14.37 -15.22
C VAL A 211 18.21 -14.58 -13.98
N ARG A 212 17.44 -13.56 -13.58
CA ARG A 212 16.56 -13.66 -12.40
C ARG A 212 15.13 -14.03 -12.76
N GLU A 213 14.36 -14.48 -11.77
CA GLU A 213 12.99 -14.95 -11.98
C GLU A 213 12.05 -13.83 -12.46
N HIS A 214 12.14 -12.65 -11.86
CA HIS A 214 11.33 -11.47 -12.18
C HIS A 214 11.79 -10.72 -13.44
N MET A 215 12.92 -11.07 -14.05
CA MET A 215 13.35 -10.54 -15.34
C MET A 215 12.52 -11.19 -16.47
N MET A 216 11.21 -10.97 -16.48
CA MET A 216 10.28 -11.71 -17.35
C MET A 216 10.55 -11.45 -18.83
N ASP A 217 10.91 -10.23 -19.21
CA ASP A 217 11.29 -9.86 -20.57
C ASP A 217 12.57 -10.60 -21.03
N VAL A 218 13.57 -10.69 -20.14
CA VAL A 218 14.81 -11.45 -20.40
C VAL A 218 14.53 -12.95 -20.51
N ARG A 219 13.66 -13.48 -19.64
CA ARG A 219 13.25 -14.89 -19.68
C ARG A 219 12.42 -15.21 -20.93
N GLU A 220 11.63 -14.26 -21.39
CA GLU A 220 10.84 -14.37 -22.61
C GLU A 220 11.74 -14.42 -23.85
N ASP A 221 12.75 -13.55 -23.94
CA ASP A 221 13.80 -13.62 -24.97
C ASP A 221 14.50 -14.99 -24.96
N LEU A 222 14.94 -15.43 -23.79
CA LEU A 222 15.57 -16.73 -23.59
C LEU A 222 14.67 -17.90 -24.03
N SER A 223 13.38 -17.86 -23.70
CA SER A 223 12.44 -18.92 -24.01
C SER A 223 12.06 -18.95 -25.49
N LYS A 224 11.86 -17.79 -26.11
CA LYS A 224 11.39 -17.68 -27.50
C LYS A 224 12.53 -17.82 -28.50
N ASN A 225 13.66 -17.17 -28.23
CA ASN A 225 14.77 -17.04 -29.17
C ASN A 225 15.92 -18.00 -28.86
N ARG A 226 15.90 -18.67 -27.70
CA ARG A 226 16.98 -19.53 -27.19
C ARG A 226 18.35 -18.83 -27.11
N ASN A 227 18.35 -17.50 -26.98
CA ASN A 227 19.52 -16.65 -26.77
C ASN A 227 19.11 -15.40 -25.97
N LEU A 228 20.04 -14.48 -25.71
CA LEU A 228 19.80 -13.25 -24.94
C LEU A 228 20.17 -11.98 -25.73
N ASN A 229 20.25 -12.06 -27.06
CA ASN A 229 20.77 -10.97 -27.89
C ASN A 229 19.87 -9.74 -27.84
N ALA A 230 18.53 -9.93 -27.84
CA ALA A 230 17.59 -8.81 -27.75
C ALA A 230 17.65 -8.16 -26.36
N SER A 231 17.77 -8.97 -25.31
CA SER A 231 17.92 -8.50 -23.93
C SER A 231 19.22 -7.72 -23.71
N GLU A 232 20.33 -8.17 -24.31
CA GLU A 232 21.62 -7.47 -24.28
C GLU A 232 21.57 -6.16 -25.08
N ALA A 233 20.98 -6.17 -26.28
CA ALA A 233 20.81 -4.99 -27.12
C ALA A 233 19.96 -3.90 -26.45
N ASN A 234 18.90 -4.31 -25.75
CA ASN A 234 18.02 -3.42 -24.98
C ASN A 234 18.59 -3.07 -23.59
N LYS A 235 19.85 -3.46 -23.30
CA LYS A 235 20.54 -3.22 -22.03
C LYS A 235 19.79 -3.74 -20.80
N ARG A 236 18.96 -4.77 -20.96
CA ARG A 236 18.17 -5.41 -19.88
C ARG A 236 18.99 -6.43 -19.10
N ILE A 237 20.05 -6.96 -19.71
CA ILE A 237 21.02 -7.83 -19.06
C ILE A 237 22.41 -7.63 -19.70
N LYS A 238 23.46 -7.91 -18.94
CA LYS A 238 24.85 -7.88 -19.40
C LYS A 238 25.53 -9.21 -19.03
N PRO A 239 26.44 -9.75 -19.87
CA PRO A 239 27.27 -10.87 -19.46
C PRO A 239 28.15 -10.47 -18.28
N LEU A 240 28.36 -11.38 -17.33
CA LEU A 240 29.30 -11.18 -16.23
C LEU A 240 30.72 -11.18 -16.76
N THR A 241 31.54 -10.30 -16.20
CA THR A 241 32.98 -10.29 -16.46
C THR A 241 33.64 -11.44 -15.69
N ILE A 242 34.49 -12.18 -16.39
CA ILE A 242 35.39 -13.15 -15.76
C ILE A 242 36.60 -12.37 -15.22
N GLU A 243 36.76 -12.35 -13.90
CA GLU A 243 37.80 -11.57 -13.22
C GLU A 243 39.14 -12.29 -13.19
N SER A 244 39.12 -13.62 -13.06
CA SER A 244 40.33 -14.45 -13.05
C SER A 244 40.02 -15.88 -13.49
N ASN A 245 41.08 -16.58 -13.91
CA ASN A 245 41.02 -17.99 -14.31
C ASN A 245 42.14 -18.76 -13.60
N GLU A 246 41.84 -19.92 -13.04
CA GLU A 246 42.84 -20.83 -12.48
C GLU A 246 42.54 -22.29 -12.84
N LYS A 247 43.58 -23.11 -12.94
CA LYS A 247 43.43 -24.55 -13.15
C LYS A 247 43.32 -25.25 -11.79
N ILE A 248 42.26 -26.02 -11.60
CA ILE A 248 42.02 -26.81 -10.37
C ILE A 248 42.10 -28.31 -10.67
N GLN A 249 42.00 -29.12 -9.62
CA GLN A 249 42.11 -30.58 -9.71
C GLN A 249 41.15 -31.16 -10.77
N GLY A 250 41.67 -32.07 -11.61
CA GLY A 250 40.88 -32.71 -12.69
C GLY A 250 40.83 -31.94 -14.02
N ASP A 251 41.78 -31.01 -14.23
CA ASP A 251 41.92 -30.17 -15.44
C ASP A 251 40.68 -29.31 -15.74
N VAL A 252 40.03 -28.83 -14.68
CA VAL A 252 38.91 -27.88 -14.76
C VAL A 252 39.47 -26.47 -14.68
N THR A 253 39.05 -25.60 -15.59
CA THR A 253 39.31 -24.16 -15.51
C THR A 253 38.24 -23.53 -14.61
N LEU A 254 38.65 -22.99 -13.46
CA LEU A 254 37.80 -22.25 -12.55
C LEU A 254 37.83 -20.76 -12.90
N HIS A 255 36.66 -20.21 -13.21
CA HIS A 255 36.44 -18.81 -13.58
C HIS A 255 35.87 -18.06 -12.38
N THR A 256 36.52 -16.99 -11.91
CA THR A 256 35.94 -16.14 -10.86
C THR A 256 35.02 -15.09 -11.51
N ILE A 257 33.77 -15.03 -11.05
CA ILE A 257 32.77 -14.05 -11.50
C ILE A 257 32.18 -13.32 -10.30
N THR A 258 31.82 -12.05 -10.51
CA THR A 258 31.12 -11.25 -9.50
C THR A 258 29.71 -10.94 -9.95
N VAL A 259 28.72 -11.29 -9.14
CA VAL A 259 27.32 -10.91 -9.32
C VAL A 259 27.05 -9.61 -8.55
N HIS A 260 26.55 -8.60 -9.24
CA HIS A 260 26.10 -7.37 -8.59
C HIS A 260 24.67 -7.56 -8.06
N ILE A 261 24.50 -7.36 -6.76
CA ILE A 261 23.19 -7.39 -6.11
C ILE A 261 22.69 -5.94 -6.06
N PRO A 262 21.60 -5.61 -6.79
CA PRO A 262 21.03 -4.28 -6.75
C PRO A 262 20.33 -4.06 -5.40
N PRO A 263 20.29 -2.81 -4.91
CA PRO A 263 19.65 -2.48 -3.65
C PRO A 263 18.12 -2.59 -3.75
N ILE A 264 17.42 -2.60 -2.61
CA ILE A 264 15.97 -2.40 -2.62
C ILE A 264 15.65 -0.95 -3.05
N LEU A 265 14.46 -0.73 -3.61
CA LEU A 265 13.91 0.62 -3.74
C LEU A 265 13.24 0.98 -2.41
N ARG A 266 13.62 2.10 -1.79
CA ARG A 266 12.99 2.58 -0.54
C ARG A 266 12.46 4.00 -0.70
N MET A 267 11.22 4.25 -0.30
CA MET A 267 10.59 5.56 -0.47
C MET A 267 9.83 6.02 0.78
N GLY A 268 10.10 7.26 1.21
CA GLY A 268 9.29 7.95 2.22
C GLY A 268 8.04 8.59 1.60
N CYS A 269 6.86 8.24 2.09
CA CYS A 269 5.57 8.71 1.60
C CYS A 269 4.87 9.52 2.71
N PHE A 270 4.81 10.84 2.59
CA PHE A 270 4.31 11.73 3.65
C PHE A 270 2.99 12.40 3.23
N PHE A 271 1.90 12.15 3.98
CA PHE A 271 0.56 12.67 3.71
C PHE A 271 0.11 13.63 4.82
N ASP A 272 0.06 14.92 4.54
CA ASP A 272 -0.25 15.93 5.56
C ASP A 272 -1.76 16.05 5.87
N GLY A 273 -2.08 16.67 7.01
CA GLY A 273 -3.45 16.90 7.48
C GLY A 273 -4.16 18.02 6.73
N THR A 274 -5.49 18.02 6.75
CA THR A 274 -6.37 19.00 6.08
C THR A 274 -5.90 20.45 6.27
N GLU A 275 -5.85 21.20 5.17
CA GLU A 275 -5.40 22.60 5.08
C GLU A 275 -3.95 22.89 5.51
N ASN A 276 -3.15 21.87 5.83
CA ASN A 276 -1.73 22.01 6.06
C ASN A 276 -0.94 21.86 4.76
N ASP A 277 0.07 22.70 4.59
CA ASP A 277 1.04 22.61 3.51
C ASP A 277 2.41 23.14 3.93
N ALA A 278 3.38 22.98 3.04
CA ALA A 278 4.76 23.37 3.24
C ALA A 278 5.04 24.87 2.97
N THR A 279 4.03 25.64 2.56
CA THR A 279 4.23 27.03 2.12
C THR A 279 4.20 28.03 3.27
N ASP A 280 3.49 27.70 4.35
CA ASP A 280 3.38 28.54 5.54
C ASP A 280 4.03 27.86 6.76
N PRO A 281 5.15 28.39 7.28
CA PRO A 281 5.79 27.88 8.49
C PRO A 281 4.85 27.80 9.69
N SER A 282 3.82 28.66 9.77
CA SER A 282 2.81 28.66 10.84
C SER A 282 1.99 27.37 10.88
N LYS A 283 1.93 26.62 9.77
CA LYS A 283 1.12 25.43 9.57
C LYS A 283 1.93 24.14 9.48
N TYR A 284 3.22 24.20 9.81
CA TYR A 284 4.07 23.01 9.74
C TYR A 284 3.62 21.96 10.76
N THR A 285 3.33 20.78 10.23
CA THR A 285 2.96 19.62 11.02
C THR A 285 4.16 18.73 11.29
N ASN A 286 3.98 17.75 12.18
CA ASN A 286 4.97 16.73 12.45
C ASN A 286 5.29 15.90 11.19
N VAL A 287 4.34 15.73 10.27
CA VAL A 287 4.56 15.06 8.98
C VAL A 287 5.55 15.85 8.13
N TYR A 288 5.41 17.18 8.07
CA TYR A 288 6.35 18.05 7.36
C TYR A 288 7.77 17.99 7.95
N TYR A 289 7.92 18.06 9.28
CA TYR A 289 9.25 17.97 9.90
C TYR A 289 9.93 16.62 9.67
N LEU A 290 9.17 15.53 9.69
CA LEU A 290 9.67 14.19 9.37
C LEU A 290 10.06 14.10 7.88
N SER A 291 9.29 14.68 6.97
CA SER A 291 9.63 14.69 5.55
C SER A 291 10.91 15.48 5.30
N LYS A 292 11.08 16.65 5.93
CA LYS A 292 12.31 17.43 5.83
C LYS A 292 13.51 16.72 6.42
N SER A 293 13.34 16.06 7.56
CA SER A 293 14.39 15.22 8.15
C SER A 293 14.83 14.09 7.23
N TYR A 294 13.88 13.46 6.52
CA TYR A 294 14.14 12.41 5.54
C TYR A 294 14.83 12.98 4.28
N ASP A 295 14.33 14.08 3.72
CA ASP A 295 14.93 14.75 2.54
C ASP A 295 16.37 15.21 2.82
N ASP A 296 16.61 15.75 4.01
CA ASP A 296 17.94 16.12 4.48
C ASP A 296 18.86 14.90 4.57
N GLN A 297 18.34 13.74 4.98
CA GLN A 297 19.12 12.51 4.99
C GLN A 297 19.51 12.08 3.56
N LEU A 298 18.57 12.17 2.61
CA LEU A 298 18.84 11.85 1.20
C LEU A 298 19.95 12.76 0.64
N THR A 299 19.82 14.07 0.84
CA THR A 299 20.69 15.08 0.24
C THR A 299 22.03 15.23 0.97
N LYS A 300 22.04 15.35 2.30
CA LYS A 300 23.25 15.66 3.09
C LYS A 300 24.15 14.44 3.28
N LEU A 301 23.57 13.24 3.42
CA LEU A 301 24.34 12.00 3.59
C LEU A 301 24.52 11.20 2.30
N LYS A 302 24.03 11.74 1.18
CA LYS A 302 24.14 11.20 -0.18
C LYS A 302 23.69 9.74 -0.21
N LEU A 303 22.46 9.50 0.25
CA LEU A 303 21.90 8.17 0.11
C LEU A 303 21.82 7.79 -1.37
N PRO A 304 21.96 6.50 -1.70
CA PRO A 304 21.94 6.05 -3.09
C PRO A 304 20.62 6.39 -3.78
N GLU A 305 20.66 6.54 -5.10
CA GLU A 305 19.48 6.81 -5.95
C GLU A 305 18.37 5.74 -5.86
N SER A 306 18.55 4.66 -5.09
CA SER A 306 17.47 3.75 -4.73
C SER A 306 16.62 4.24 -3.54
N TYR A 307 16.93 5.40 -2.97
CA TYR A 307 16.17 6.04 -1.90
C TYR A 307 15.48 7.29 -2.42
N HIS A 308 14.18 7.39 -2.18
CA HIS A 308 13.34 8.52 -2.59
C HIS A 308 12.46 9.00 -1.44
N SER A 309 11.84 10.15 -1.61
CA SER A 309 10.80 10.67 -0.73
C SER A 309 9.84 11.53 -1.52
N HIS A 310 8.61 11.63 -1.03
CA HIS A 310 7.67 12.62 -1.52
C HIS A 310 6.73 13.07 -0.40
N TYR A 311 6.55 14.39 -0.31
CA TYR A 311 5.60 15.04 0.59
C TYR A 311 4.37 15.50 -0.20
N VAL A 312 3.19 15.15 0.31
CA VAL A 312 1.90 15.53 -0.25
C VAL A 312 1.17 16.41 0.76
N ARG A 313 0.87 17.65 0.34
CA ARG A 313 0.07 18.61 1.13
C ARG A 313 -1.33 18.08 1.43
N GLY A 314 -1.90 18.52 2.53
CA GLY A 314 -3.22 18.11 2.99
C GLY A 314 -4.37 18.54 2.09
N VAL A 315 -5.54 17.92 2.26
CA VAL A 315 -6.79 18.26 1.55
C VAL A 315 -7.24 19.67 1.92
N GLY A 316 -7.57 20.54 0.94
CA GLY A 316 -8.06 21.90 1.19
C GLY A 316 -6.97 23.00 1.23
N SER A 317 -5.69 22.65 1.14
CA SER A 317 -4.57 23.59 1.22
C SER A 317 -4.46 24.54 0.02
N GLU A 318 -3.54 25.51 0.08
CA GLU A 318 -3.31 26.46 -1.02
C GLU A 318 -2.97 25.73 -2.34
N GLY A 319 -3.54 26.18 -3.47
CA GLY A 319 -3.50 25.48 -4.77
C GLY A 319 -4.74 24.66 -5.13
N ASP A 320 -5.57 24.24 -4.16
CA ASP A 320 -6.86 23.60 -4.46
C ASP A 320 -7.87 24.65 -4.99
N PRO A 321 -8.62 24.38 -6.08
CA PRO A 321 -9.64 25.29 -6.59
C PRO A 321 -10.60 25.75 -5.48
N TRP A 322 -10.90 27.05 -5.39
CA TRP A 322 -11.68 27.62 -4.27
C TRP A 322 -13.04 26.95 -4.05
N TRP A 323 -13.71 26.51 -5.12
CA TRP A 323 -14.97 25.75 -5.08
C TRP A 323 -14.76 24.32 -4.57
N SER A 324 -13.60 23.74 -4.84
CA SER A 324 -13.21 22.42 -4.36
C SER A 324 -12.77 22.44 -2.90
N LYS A 325 -12.18 23.52 -2.36
CA LYS A 325 -11.73 23.57 -0.95
C LYS A 325 -12.85 23.27 0.05
N LYS A 326 -14.01 23.90 -0.11
CA LYS A 326 -15.19 23.67 0.76
C LYS A 326 -15.82 22.28 0.56
N ILE A 327 -15.79 21.76 -0.66
CA ILE A 327 -16.36 20.44 -0.98
C ILE A 327 -15.40 19.34 -0.52
N ASN A 328 -14.13 19.41 -0.88
CA ASN A 328 -13.05 18.48 -0.54
C ASN A 328 -12.82 18.37 0.98
N ALA A 329 -12.86 19.48 1.72
CA ALA A 329 -12.75 19.47 3.17
C ALA A 329 -13.95 18.78 3.86
N ALA A 330 -15.13 18.81 3.25
CA ALA A 330 -16.33 18.16 3.78
C ALA A 330 -16.46 16.69 3.32
N THR A 331 -16.29 16.41 2.03
CA THR A 331 -16.58 15.11 1.40
C THR A 331 -15.36 14.21 1.24
N GLY A 332 -14.15 14.75 1.41
CA GLY A 332 -12.89 14.04 1.21
C GLY A 332 -12.51 13.76 -0.25
N TRP A 333 -13.27 14.31 -1.20
CA TRP A 333 -12.89 14.40 -2.61
C TRP A 333 -11.51 15.09 -2.70
N GLY A 334 -10.56 14.47 -3.41
CA GLY A 334 -9.17 14.94 -3.48
C GLY A 334 -8.14 14.14 -2.65
N ALA A 335 -8.56 13.22 -1.78
CA ALA A 335 -7.63 12.23 -1.24
C ALA A 335 -7.14 11.26 -2.33
N ILE A 336 -8.01 10.87 -3.27
CA ILE A 336 -7.62 10.04 -4.42
C ILE A 336 -6.58 10.75 -5.30
N ASP A 337 -6.71 12.06 -5.55
CA ASP A 337 -5.70 12.82 -6.29
C ASP A 337 -4.33 12.82 -5.58
N ARG A 338 -4.31 12.85 -4.25
CA ARG A 338 -3.09 12.78 -3.43
C ARG A 338 -2.44 11.41 -3.51
N ILE A 339 -3.26 10.35 -3.51
CA ILE A 339 -2.81 8.97 -3.74
C ILE A 339 -2.27 8.84 -5.17
N ALA A 340 -2.97 9.38 -6.17
CA ALA A 340 -2.53 9.40 -7.57
C ALA A 340 -1.18 10.11 -7.75
N GLY A 341 -0.98 11.23 -7.05
CA GLY A 341 0.29 11.95 -6.94
C GLY A 341 1.41 11.09 -6.35
N MET A 342 1.13 10.40 -5.23
CA MET A 342 2.11 9.49 -4.63
C MET A 342 2.45 8.31 -5.54
N VAL A 343 1.46 7.73 -6.23
CA VAL A 343 1.67 6.64 -7.21
C VAL A 343 2.49 7.14 -8.41
N PHE A 344 2.28 8.37 -8.87
CA PHE A 344 3.13 8.99 -9.89
C PHE A 344 4.58 9.10 -9.44
N GLN A 345 4.84 9.56 -8.22
CA GLN A 345 6.20 9.68 -7.69
C GLN A 345 6.86 8.32 -7.47
N LEU A 346 6.06 7.31 -7.14
CA LEU A 346 6.49 5.92 -7.07
C LEU A 346 6.89 5.37 -8.44
N GLU A 347 6.15 5.73 -9.49
CA GLU A 347 6.49 5.40 -10.88
C GLU A 347 7.83 6.02 -11.27
N GLU A 348 8.03 7.32 -10.98
CA GLU A 348 9.28 8.03 -11.28
C GLU A 348 10.47 7.43 -10.52
N ALA A 349 10.29 7.04 -9.26
CA ALA A 349 11.29 6.31 -8.49
C ALA A 349 11.63 4.96 -9.13
N CYS A 350 10.63 4.22 -9.64
CA CYS A 350 10.84 2.97 -10.35
C CYS A 350 11.57 3.16 -11.71
N LYS A 351 11.29 4.25 -12.43
CA LYS A 351 11.99 4.62 -13.68
C LYS A 351 13.46 4.94 -13.41
N ASN A 352 13.74 5.78 -12.42
CA ASN A 352 15.11 6.12 -12.01
C ASN A 352 15.89 4.85 -11.60
N TYR A 353 15.25 3.97 -10.84
CA TYR A 353 15.83 2.69 -10.45
C TYR A 353 16.14 1.81 -11.67
N LEU A 354 15.19 1.68 -12.61
CA LEU A 354 15.37 0.92 -13.85
C LEU A 354 16.52 1.47 -14.69
N ASP A 355 16.65 2.79 -14.78
CA ASP A 355 17.72 3.44 -15.53
C ASP A 355 19.10 3.24 -14.92
N LYS A 356 19.21 3.27 -13.59
CA LYS A 356 20.48 3.04 -12.90
C LYS A 356 20.87 1.57 -12.89
N TYR A 357 20.00 0.70 -12.41
CA TYR A 357 20.32 -0.70 -12.13
C TYR A 357 20.00 -1.63 -13.29
N ARG A 358 19.36 -1.13 -14.36
CA ARG A 358 18.96 -1.88 -15.56
C ARG A 358 18.05 -3.07 -15.25
N VAL A 359 17.33 -3.00 -14.14
CA VAL A 359 16.40 -4.02 -13.66
C VAL A 359 15.24 -3.36 -12.95
N TYR A 360 14.05 -3.96 -13.01
CA TYR A 360 12.92 -3.50 -12.21
C TYR A 360 13.18 -3.82 -10.72
N PRO A 361 12.73 -2.96 -9.80
CA PRO A 361 12.85 -3.24 -8.37
C PRO A 361 12.00 -4.47 -7.99
N GLU A 362 12.63 -5.45 -7.33
CA GLU A 362 11.93 -6.64 -6.80
C GLU A 362 11.17 -6.34 -5.53
N ILE A 363 11.71 -5.43 -4.73
CA ILE A 363 11.20 -5.02 -3.43
C ILE A 363 11.17 -3.50 -3.41
N VAL A 364 10.01 -2.97 -3.08
CA VAL A 364 9.77 -1.56 -2.84
C VAL A 364 9.32 -1.39 -1.39
N CYS A 365 10.23 -0.90 -0.55
CA CYS A 365 9.98 -0.63 0.85
C CYS A 365 9.45 0.79 1.04
N LEU A 366 8.32 0.94 1.70
CA LEU A 366 7.66 2.23 1.92
C LEU A 366 7.69 2.61 3.40
N ASP A 367 8.15 3.82 3.69
CA ASP A 367 8.01 4.47 4.99
C ASP A 367 6.88 5.49 4.90
N VAL A 368 5.70 5.15 5.42
CA VAL A 368 4.47 5.94 5.23
C VAL A 368 4.18 6.76 6.47
N PHE A 369 3.96 8.05 6.32
CA PHE A 369 3.56 8.93 7.42
C PHE A 369 2.28 9.67 7.08
N GLY A 370 1.44 9.92 8.08
CA GLY A 370 0.31 10.82 7.88
C GLY A 370 -0.31 11.36 9.17
N PHE A 371 -0.98 12.50 9.04
CA PHE A 371 -1.68 13.17 10.14
C PHE A 371 -3.14 13.43 9.77
N SER A 372 -4.08 13.24 10.70
CA SER A 372 -5.50 13.58 10.51
C SER A 372 -6.12 12.83 9.32
N ARG A 373 -6.71 13.55 8.35
CA ARG A 373 -7.14 12.99 7.06
C ARG A 373 -5.98 12.49 6.19
N GLY A 374 -4.78 13.04 6.37
CA GLY A 374 -3.57 12.51 5.75
C GLY A 374 -3.23 11.11 6.28
N ALA A 375 -3.50 10.83 7.56
CA ALA A 375 -3.31 9.49 8.14
C ALA A 375 -4.31 8.47 7.58
N THR A 376 -5.58 8.84 7.38
CA THR A 376 -6.57 7.97 6.72
C THR A 376 -6.30 7.83 5.22
N THR A 377 -5.84 8.89 4.54
CA THR A 377 -5.35 8.83 3.14
C THR A 377 -4.16 7.89 3.00
N ALA A 378 -3.19 7.94 3.92
CA ALA A 378 -2.06 7.04 3.98
C ALA A 378 -2.49 5.57 4.13
N ARG A 379 -3.44 5.28 5.04
CA ARG A 379 -4.00 3.93 5.22
C ARG A 379 -4.76 3.45 3.98
N HIS A 380 -5.46 4.34 3.28
CA HIS A 380 -6.14 4.00 2.04
C HIS A 380 -5.16 3.77 0.88
N PHE A 381 -4.10 4.57 0.76
CA PHE A 381 -2.98 4.34 -0.17
C PHE A 381 -2.40 2.94 -0.01
N MET A 382 -2.21 2.48 1.23
CA MET A 382 -1.74 1.12 1.49
C MET A 382 -2.69 0.06 0.94
N ASN A 383 -4.01 0.25 1.09
CA ASN A 383 -5.02 -0.63 0.52
C ASN A 383 -5.01 -0.60 -1.01
N VAL A 384 -4.95 0.58 -1.62
CA VAL A 384 -4.85 0.79 -3.07
C VAL A 384 -3.68 -0.03 -3.65
N LEU A 385 -2.49 0.07 -3.04
CA LEU A 385 -1.32 -0.71 -3.47
C LEU A 385 -1.50 -2.22 -3.25
N LYS A 386 -2.05 -2.62 -2.09
CA LYS A 386 -2.13 -4.04 -1.70
C LYS A 386 -3.25 -4.81 -2.37
N GLN A 387 -4.31 -4.13 -2.80
CA GLN A 387 -5.40 -4.71 -3.57
C GLN A 387 -5.20 -4.54 -5.08
N GLY A 388 -4.17 -3.82 -5.53
CA GLY A 388 -3.86 -3.67 -6.96
C GLY A 388 -4.72 -2.64 -7.69
N TYR A 389 -5.38 -1.75 -6.95
CA TYR A 389 -6.25 -0.68 -7.47
C TYR A 389 -5.45 0.57 -7.88
N TYR A 390 -4.29 0.37 -8.48
CA TYR A 390 -3.42 1.43 -8.98
C TYR A 390 -2.91 1.11 -10.38
N GLY A 391 -2.65 2.13 -11.18
CA GLY A 391 -2.03 2.00 -12.49
C GLY A 391 -0.93 3.02 -12.72
N PHE A 392 0.19 2.56 -13.26
CA PHE A 392 1.26 3.44 -13.75
C PHE A 392 0.95 3.96 -15.16
N ASN A 393 1.48 5.14 -15.52
CA ASN A 393 1.36 5.69 -16.86
C ASN A 393 2.11 4.83 -17.88
N ASP A 394 3.31 4.38 -17.55
CA ASP A 394 4.00 3.34 -18.30
C ASP A 394 3.48 1.95 -17.89
N ALA A 395 2.57 1.42 -18.69
CA ALA A 395 1.95 0.11 -18.49
C ALA A 395 2.96 -1.06 -18.41
N SER A 396 4.20 -0.89 -18.88
CA SER A 396 5.24 -1.92 -18.72
C SER A 396 5.53 -2.17 -17.23
N PHE A 397 5.52 -1.15 -16.39
CA PHE A 397 5.75 -1.28 -14.95
C PHE A 397 4.68 -2.10 -14.25
N GLN A 398 3.41 -2.02 -14.67
CA GLN A 398 2.31 -2.78 -14.08
C GLN A 398 2.54 -4.29 -14.15
N LYS A 399 3.29 -4.76 -15.17
CA LYS A 399 3.65 -6.17 -15.31
C LYS A 399 4.62 -6.62 -14.21
N PHE A 400 5.57 -5.75 -13.82
CA PHE A 400 6.69 -6.11 -12.94
C PHE A 400 6.52 -5.67 -11.49
N ILE A 401 5.82 -4.56 -11.27
CA ILE A 401 5.56 -3.96 -9.97
C ILE A 401 4.13 -4.30 -9.59
N THR A 402 4.01 -5.29 -8.72
CA THR A 402 2.74 -5.89 -8.29
C THR A 402 2.47 -5.58 -6.82
N PRO A 403 1.26 -5.85 -6.29
CA PRO A 403 0.98 -5.70 -4.85
C PRO A 403 1.97 -6.42 -3.92
N LYS A 404 2.61 -7.50 -4.40
CA LYS A 404 3.63 -8.26 -3.64
C LYS A 404 4.99 -7.57 -3.61
N THR A 405 5.27 -6.69 -4.57
CA THR A 405 6.51 -5.93 -4.67
C THR A 405 6.62 -4.91 -3.53
N PHE A 406 5.49 -4.36 -3.08
CA PHE A 406 5.47 -3.39 -1.98
C PHE A 406 5.58 -4.05 -0.62
N LEU A 407 6.37 -3.49 0.28
CA LEU A 407 6.39 -3.80 1.70
C LEU A 407 6.40 -2.50 2.48
N PHE A 408 5.73 -2.47 3.64
CA PHE A 408 5.75 -1.29 4.50
C PHE A 408 6.80 -1.47 5.59
N SER A 409 7.87 -0.69 5.52
CA SER A 409 8.97 -0.73 6.50
C SER A 409 8.61 0.02 7.77
N PHE A 410 7.98 1.18 7.63
CA PHE A 410 7.47 1.92 8.77
C PHE A 410 6.17 2.62 8.40
N VAL A 411 5.22 2.68 9.32
CA VAL A 411 4.00 3.48 9.15
C VAL A 411 3.78 4.31 10.42
N GLY A 412 3.99 5.62 10.33
CA GLY A 412 3.84 6.57 11.43
C GLY A 412 2.60 7.45 11.26
N LEU A 413 1.57 7.22 12.07
CA LEU A 413 0.29 7.92 11.97
C LEU A 413 0.09 8.83 13.18
N PHE A 414 -0.46 10.02 12.93
CA PHE A 414 -0.91 10.96 13.95
C PHE A 414 -2.41 11.16 13.83
N ASP A 415 -3.13 10.77 14.87
CA ASP A 415 -4.55 10.99 15.14
C ASP A 415 -5.45 10.87 13.91
N SER A 416 -5.60 9.65 13.39
CA SER A 416 -6.39 9.35 12.18
C SER A 416 -7.86 9.71 12.38
N VAL A 417 -8.40 10.57 11.51
CA VAL A 417 -9.83 10.96 11.51
C VAL A 417 -10.46 10.56 10.18
N GLY A 418 -11.57 9.82 10.26
CA GLY A 418 -12.40 9.42 9.12
C GLY A 418 -13.69 10.23 9.14
N SER A 419 -13.87 11.08 8.13
CA SER A 419 -15.05 11.92 7.90
C SER A 419 -15.16 12.25 6.40
N TYR A 420 -15.02 11.24 5.53
CA TYR A 420 -15.19 11.38 4.08
C TYR A 420 -16.70 11.34 3.76
N GLY A 421 -17.36 12.50 3.75
CA GLY A 421 -18.80 12.59 3.54
C GLY A 421 -19.47 13.49 4.59
N LEU A 422 -20.31 12.91 5.45
CA LEU A 422 -20.79 13.58 6.66
C LEU A 422 -19.85 13.23 7.81
N ALA A 423 -19.41 14.24 8.57
CA ALA A 423 -18.52 13.97 9.69
C ALA A 423 -19.27 13.29 10.85
N GLY A 424 -18.66 12.27 11.46
CA GLY A 424 -19.15 11.62 12.69
C GLY A 424 -20.17 10.49 12.51
N ASP A 425 -20.41 10.00 11.28
CA ASP A 425 -21.32 8.86 11.03
C ASP A 425 -20.60 7.53 10.72
N ASN A 426 -19.26 7.57 10.55
CA ASN A 426 -18.41 6.43 10.17
C ASN A 426 -18.80 5.79 8.82
N ASP A 427 -19.47 6.54 7.94
CA ASP A 427 -19.87 6.12 6.61
C ASP A 427 -18.93 6.71 5.52
N ASP A 428 -17.65 6.34 5.57
CA ASP A 428 -16.64 6.80 4.60
C ASP A 428 -16.70 5.98 3.30
N HIS A 429 -17.77 6.14 2.51
CA HIS A 429 -17.92 5.44 1.22
C HIS A 429 -16.69 5.64 0.31
N GLY A 430 -16.22 4.54 -0.28
CA GLY A 430 -15.07 4.55 -1.19
C GLY A 430 -13.70 4.63 -0.53
N TYR A 431 -13.62 4.64 0.80
CA TYR A 431 -12.36 4.62 1.54
C TYR A 431 -12.25 3.41 2.46
N ASN A 432 -11.03 2.89 2.62
CA ASN A 432 -10.73 1.80 3.54
C ASN A 432 -9.47 2.12 4.34
N PHE A 433 -9.60 2.08 5.67
CA PHE A 433 -8.54 2.41 6.62
C PHE A 433 -7.99 1.17 7.34
N HIS A 434 -8.50 -0.03 7.06
CA HIS A 434 -7.96 -1.23 7.66
C HIS A 434 -6.56 -1.53 7.12
N VAL A 435 -5.61 -1.81 8.01
CA VAL A 435 -4.24 -2.18 7.62
C VAL A 435 -3.92 -3.56 8.19
N GLN A 436 -3.42 -4.45 7.33
CA GLN A 436 -3.04 -5.80 7.75
C GLN A 436 -1.56 -5.85 8.14
N GLU A 437 -1.28 -6.55 9.24
CA GLU A 437 0.09 -6.77 9.73
C GLU A 437 0.99 -7.49 8.70
N SER A 438 0.41 -8.38 7.89
CA SER A 438 1.13 -9.15 6.86
C SER A 438 1.70 -8.29 5.74
N TRP A 439 1.28 -7.04 5.62
CA TRP A 439 1.79 -6.11 4.62
C TRP A 439 3.11 -5.45 5.03
N MET A 440 3.44 -5.51 6.31
CA MET A 440 4.66 -4.95 6.87
C MET A 440 5.87 -5.82 6.52
N ALA A 441 7.00 -5.18 6.22
CA ALA A 441 8.30 -5.87 6.12
C ALA A 441 8.60 -6.66 7.41
N ASP A 442 9.52 -7.64 7.38
CA ASP A 442 9.80 -8.51 8.53
C ASP A 442 10.04 -7.74 9.85
N ASN A 443 10.86 -6.69 9.79
CA ASN A 443 11.17 -5.80 10.92
C ASN A 443 10.32 -4.52 10.91
N GLY A 444 9.27 -4.49 10.10
CA GLY A 444 8.45 -3.30 9.91
C GLY A 444 7.54 -3.03 11.10
N LYS A 445 7.16 -1.77 11.28
CA LYS A 445 6.32 -1.34 12.41
C LYS A 445 5.29 -0.30 11.99
N LEU A 446 4.07 -0.42 12.51
CA LEU A 446 3.04 0.59 12.39
C LEU A 446 2.77 1.19 13.77
N VAL A 447 2.93 2.50 13.89
CA VAL A 447 2.69 3.25 15.13
C VAL A 447 1.68 4.36 14.86
N HIS A 448 0.60 4.38 15.63
CA HIS A 448 -0.45 5.38 15.57
C HIS A 448 -0.51 6.13 16.90
N PHE A 449 -0.16 7.42 16.90
CA PHE A 449 -0.37 8.29 18.04
C PHE A 449 -1.77 8.87 18.00
N VAL A 450 -2.47 8.87 19.13
CA VAL A 450 -3.87 9.32 19.20
C VAL A 450 -4.05 10.34 20.32
N ALA A 451 -4.86 11.37 20.09
CA ALA A 451 -5.10 12.46 21.04
C ALA A 451 -6.09 12.03 22.13
N MET A 452 -5.70 12.19 23.40
CA MET A 452 -6.57 11.92 24.55
C MET A 452 -7.52 13.07 24.88
N ASN A 453 -7.18 14.30 24.47
CA ASN A 453 -7.92 15.51 24.82
C ASN A 453 -8.56 16.15 23.58
N GLU A 454 -9.03 15.34 22.62
CA GLU A 454 -9.83 15.77 21.49
C GLU A 454 -11.30 15.40 21.72
N TYR A 455 -12.19 16.40 21.71
CA TYR A 455 -13.59 16.24 22.09
C TYR A 455 -14.58 16.78 21.05
N ARG A 456 -14.13 17.22 19.86
CA ARG A 456 -15.02 17.70 18.81
C ARG A 456 -15.82 16.55 18.21
N ALA A 457 -17.12 16.77 18.02
CA ALA A 457 -18.06 15.79 17.46
C ALA A 457 -17.66 15.27 16.06
N TYR A 458 -16.83 16.00 15.32
CA TYR A 458 -16.45 15.69 13.93
C TYR A 458 -15.01 15.15 13.78
N PHE A 459 -14.34 14.90 14.91
CA PHE A 459 -12.94 14.42 14.97
C PHE A 459 -12.84 13.00 15.50
N ASP A 460 -13.75 12.14 15.07
CA ASP A 460 -13.81 10.75 15.53
C ASP A 460 -12.55 9.97 15.14
N LEU A 461 -12.04 9.21 16.11
CA LEU A 461 -10.80 8.48 15.96
C LEU A 461 -11.02 7.21 15.16
N GLN A 462 -10.24 7.02 14.09
CA GLN A 462 -10.16 5.75 13.37
C GLN A 462 -9.07 4.87 14.01
N THR A 463 -9.45 3.99 14.93
CA THR A 463 -8.50 3.09 15.60
C THR A 463 -7.97 2.01 14.64
N LEU A 464 -6.80 1.46 14.98
CA LEU A 464 -6.26 0.26 14.34
C LEU A 464 -6.94 -1.04 14.77
N PHE A 465 -7.66 -1.04 15.90
CA PHE A 465 -8.10 -2.27 16.56
C PHE A 465 -9.62 -2.40 16.63
N ARG A 466 -10.12 -3.63 16.42
CA ARG A 466 -11.55 -3.97 16.35
C ARG A 466 -12.42 -3.61 17.57
N GLU A 467 -11.81 -3.31 18.70
CA GLU A 467 -12.55 -2.89 19.90
C GLU A 467 -13.03 -1.45 19.74
N GLN A 468 -14.19 -1.28 19.11
CA GLN A 468 -14.96 -0.04 19.19
C GLN A 468 -15.25 0.24 20.67
N ARG A 469 -14.89 1.43 21.14
CA ARG A 469 -15.13 1.87 22.51
C ARG A 469 -15.61 3.31 22.50
N SER A 470 -16.74 3.55 23.13
CA SER A 470 -17.25 4.88 23.43
C SER A 470 -16.71 5.35 24.78
N ASP A 471 -15.39 5.37 24.98
CA ASP A 471 -14.86 5.88 26.26
C ASP A 471 -13.60 6.72 26.09
N PHE A 472 -12.43 6.11 25.97
CA PHE A 472 -11.15 6.82 25.94
C PHE A 472 -10.06 6.03 25.19
N PRO A 473 -9.13 6.73 24.52
CA PRO A 473 -7.99 6.09 23.86
C PRO A 473 -7.09 5.33 24.85
N LEU A 474 -6.61 4.16 24.46
CA LEU A 474 -5.67 3.36 25.24
C LEU A 474 -4.47 2.95 24.40
N ASP A 475 -3.35 2.74 25.09
CA ASP A 475 -2.19 2.13 24.49
C ASP A 475 -2.50 0.66 24.18
N LYS A 476 -2.25 0.26 22.93
CA LYS A 476 -2.51 -1.10 22.47
C LYS A 476 -1.45 -1.52 21.49
N THR A 477 -0.84 -2.68 21.74
CA THR A 477 0.14 -3.28 20.84
C THR A 477 -0.27 -4.71 20.53
N LYS A 478 -0.25 -5.06 19.24
CA LYS A 478 -0.45 -6.43 18.77
C LYS A 478 0.49 -6.65 17.59
N GLY A 479 1.47 -7.54 17.79
CA GLY A 479 2.49 -7.80 16.77
C GLY A 479 3.21 -6.52 16.39
N LYS A 480 3.23 -6.19 15.09
CA LYS A 480 3.87 -4.98 14.54
C LYS A 480 3.06 -3.70 14.67
N LEU A 481 1.81 -3.76 15.14
CA LEU A 481 0.90 -2.62 15.24
C LEU A 481 0.87 -2.09 16.68
N SER A 482 1.07 -0.79 16.85
CA SER A 482 0.94 -0.08 18.11
C SER A 482 0.07 1.17 17.95
N GLU A 483 -0.89 1.36 18.84
CA GLU A 483 -1.62 2.62 19.05
C GLU A 483 -1.21 3.15 20.42
N ILE A 484 -0.81 4.42 20.52
CA ILE A 484 -0.29 5.04 21.74
C ILE A 484 -1.03 6.37 21.95
N ALA A 485 -1.67 6.50 23.11
CA ALA A 485 -2.44 7.68 23.45
C ALA A 485 -1.54 8.76 24.07
N LEU A 486 -1.60 9.98 23.54
CA LEU A 486 -0.79 11.11 23.98
C LEU A 486 -1.68 12.22 24.58
N ILE A 487 -1.13 12.92 25.58
CA ILE A 487 -1.77 14.10 26.18
C ILE A 487 -1.80 15.22 25.13
N GLY A 488 -2.94 15.91 25.03
CA GLY A 488 -3.17 17.00 24.08
C GLY A 488 -4.37 16.77 23.15
N ALA A 489 -4.78 17.83 22.47
CA ALA A 489 -5.77 17.81 21.40
C ALA A 489 -5.18 17.33 20.05
N HIS A 490 -5.98 17.31 19.00
CA HIS A 490 -5.61 16.79 17.68
C HIS A 490 -4.27 17.32 17.14
N SER A 491 -4.12 18.65 17.07
CA SER A 491 -2.89 19.30 16.56
C SER A 491 -1.80 19.45 17.62
N ASP A 492 -2.08 19.17 18.89
CA ASP A 492 -1.03 18.95 19.90
C ASP A 492 -0.29 17.62 19.68
N VAL A 493 -0.92 16.67 18.99
CA VAL A 493 -0.28 15.41 18.58
C VAL A 493 0.31 15.52 17.17
N GLY A 494 -0.42 16.13 16.24
CA GLY A 494 -0.03 16.21 14.83
C GLY A 494 0.80 17.42 14.42
N GLY A 495 0.79 18.51 15.19
CA GLY A 495 1.33 19.82 14.80
C GLY A 495 0.33 20.66 13.98
N GLY A 496 0.76 21.86 13.58
CA GLY A 496 -0.05 22.79 12.76
C GLY A 496 -0.78 23.90 13.53
N TYR A 497 -0.57 24.02 14.84
CA TYR A 497 -1.05 25.19 15.60
C TYR A 497 -0.11 26.38 15.42
N GLU A 498 -0.68 27.56 15.14
CA GLU A 498 0.07 28.81 15.14
C GLU A 498 0.45 29.22 16.57
N ALA A 499 1.52 30.02 16.67
CA ALA A 499 1.96 30.54 17.96
C ALA A 499 0.89 31.44 18.61
N ASP A 500 0.73 31.32 19.92
CA ASP A 500 -0.18 32.16 20.75
C ASP A 500 -1.66 32.08 20.37
N THR A 501 -2.10 30.93 19.85
CA THR A 501 -3.50 30.67 19.53
C THR A 501 -4.25 29.92 20.64
N GLN A 502 -5.58 30.05 20.66
CA GLN A 502 -6.50 29.27 21.50
C GLN A 502 -6.31 29.44 23.02
N GLY A 503 -5.80 30.59 23.46
CA GLY A 503 -5.79 30.95 24.89
C GLY A 503 -4.67 30.33 25.73
N VAL A 504 -3.72 29.64 25.09
CA VAL A 504 -2.58 29.02 25.77
C VAL A 504 -1.50 30.06 26.08
N LYS A 505 -1.05 30.14 27.34
CA LYS A 505 -0.22 31.27 27.83
C LYS A 505 1.24 31.27 27.36
N ASN A 506 1.79 30.15 26.90
CA ASN A 506 3.22 30.00 26.61
C ASN A 506 3.51 29.26 25.29
N THR A 507 2.82 29.70 24.23
CA THR A 507 2.90 29.11 22.88
C THR A 507 3.57 30.00 21.85
N SER A 508 4.35 31.01 22.27
CA SER A 508 5.06 31.94 21.36
C SER A 508 6.09 31.28 20.44
N LYS A 509 6.25 29.96 20.54
CA LYS A 509 7.12 29.12 19.72
C LYS A 509 6.28 28.22 18.83
N ASN A 510 6.49 28.35 17.53
CA ASN A 510 6.01 27.42 16.51
C ASN A 510 7.20 26.55 16.03
N PRO A 511 7.07 25.21 15.96
CA PRO A 511 5.91 24.39 16.31
C PRO A 511 5.65 24.37 17.82
N THR A 512 4.39 24.11 18.19
CA THR A 512 3.98 24.08 19.60
C THR A 512 4.77 23.02 20.36
N GLN A 513 5.16 23.35 21.60
CA GLN A 513 6.07 22.50 22.38
C GLN A 513 5.52 21.09 22.63
N LEU A 514 4.20 20.95 22.76
CA LEU A 514 3.54 19.66 22.96
C LEU A 514 3.58 18.78 21.69
N SER A 515 3.35 19.36 20.51
CA SER A 515 3.50 18.65 19.23
C SER A 515 4.95 18.25 18.95
N VAL A 516 5.92 19.05 19.39
CA VAL A 516 7.35 18.70 19.34
C VAL A 516 7.67 17.47 20.20
N MET A 517 7.02 17.29 21.36
CA MET A 517 7.18 16.06 22.14
C MET A 517 6.70 14.82 21.37
N ALA A 518 5.53 14.91 20.71
CA ALA A 518 5.02 13.84 19.86
C ALA A 518 5.94 13.57 18.66
N LEU A 519 6.47 14.62 18.03
CA LEU A 519 7.44 14.54 16.94
C LEU A 519 8.71 13.78 17.36
N HIS A 520 9.33 14.16 18.48
CA HIS A 520 10.51 13.47 18.99
C HIS A 520 10.23 11.99 19.28
N LYS A 521 9.08 11.68 19.89
CA LYS A 521 8.70 10.29 20.18
C LYS A 521 8.52 9.48 18.88
N MET A 522 7.87 10.03 17.85
CA MET A 522 7.73 9.36 16.56
C MET A 522 9.08 9.22 15.85
N TYR A 523 9.90 10.26 15.88
CA TYR A 523 11.24 10.29 15.31
C TYR A 523 12.13 9.18 15.89
N ASP A 524 12.17 9.05 17.21
CA ASP A 524 13.00 8.03 17.88
C ASP A 524 12.53 6.62 17.51
N ILE A 525 11.21 6.38 17.51
CA ILE A 525 10.63 5.10 17.10
C ILE A 525 10.95 4.81 15.62
N ALA A 526 10.73 5.77 14.72
CA ALA A 526 10.98 5.61 13.29
C ALA A 526 12.47 5.33 13.02
N LYS A 527 13.36 6.13 13.61
CA LYS A 527 14.81 6.00 13.45
C LYS A 527 15.34 4.68 14.00
N THR A 528 14.86 4.24 15.16
CA THR A 528 15.23 2.92 15.72
C THR A 528 14.68 1.73 14.92
N ASN A 529 13.64 1.95 14.11
CA ASN A 529 13.11 0.97 13.14
C ASN A 529 13.67 1.19 11.73
N GLY A 530 14.80 1.88 11.61
CA GLY A 530 15.58 1.96 10.39
C GLY A 530 15.08 2.99 9.37
N VAL A 531 14.15 3.89 9.72
CA VAL A 531 13.78 5.02 8.85
C VAL A 531 14.97 5.98 8.73
N PRO A 532 15.40 6.36 7.51
CA PRO A 532 16.57 7.19 7.29
C PRO A 532 16.28 8.67 7.62
N LEU A 533 16.35 9.02 8.92
CA LEU A 533 16.05 10.36 9.42
C LEU A 533 17.29 11.09 9.94
N SER A 534 17.53 12.30 9.41
CA SER A 534 18.55 13.23 9.90
C SER A 534 18.09 13.89 11.22
N PRO A 535 18.95 14.53 12.03
CA PRO A 535 18.50 15.22 13.25
C PRO A 535 17.40 16.26 12.97
N LEU A 536 16.38 16.32 13.82
CA LEU A 536 15.30 17.30 13.70
C LEU A 536 15.81 18.72 13.94
N SER A 537 15.34 19.68 13.14
CA SER A 537 15.58 21.11 13.32
C SER A 537 14.35 21.78 13.94
N VAL A 538 14.10 21.52 15.23
CA VAL A 538 12.96 22.04 15.99
C VAL A 538 13.41 22.66 17.32
N PRO A 539 12.61 23.55 17.95
CA PRO A 539 12.95 24.15 19.23
C PRO A 539 13.14 23.11 20.34
N ASN A 540 14.02 23.40 21.29
CA ASN A 540 14.15 22.58 22.50
C ASN A 540 12.85 22.58 23.32
N ILE A 541 12.52 21.43 23.89
CA ILE A 541 11.38 21.26 24.79
C ILE A 541 11.68 21.92 26.14
N GLU A 542 10.76 22.77 26.61
CA GLU A 542 10.88 23.43 27.90
C GLU A 542 10.88 22.44 29.08
N PRO A 543 11.74 22.64 30.11
CA PRO A 543 11.77 21.76 31.28
C PRO A 543 10.44 21.69 32.03
N GLY A 544 9.70 22.80 32.08
CA GLY A 544 8.38 22.88 32.72
C GLY A 544 7.38 21.93 32.07
N LEU A 545 7.26 21.97 30.75
CA LEU A 545 6.45 21.01 29.99
C LEU A 545 6.91 19.57 30.25
N LYS A 546 8.21 19.28 30.06
CA LYS A 546 8.75 17.92 30.19
C LYS A 546 8.48 17.31 31.58
N ASN A 547 8.75 18.06 32.64
CA ASN A 547 8.61 17.57 34.01
C ASN A 547 7.13 17.31 34.36
N ASN A 548 6.23 18.24 34.05
CA ASN A 548 4.81 18.07 34.34
C ASN A 548 4.18 16.99 33.48
N TYR A 549 4.57 16.87 32.21
CA TYR A 549 4.13 15.78 31.33
C TYR A 549 4.51 14.41 31.93
N GLN A 550 5.75 14.25 32.41
CA GLN A 550 6.20 13.00 33.03
C GLN A 550 5.43 12.65 34.31
N ILE A 551 5.10 13.65 35.14
CA ILE A 551 4.27 13.45 36.34
C ILE A 551 2.90 12.91 35.93
N VAL A 552 2.24 13.52 34.94
CA VAL A 552 0.92 13.10 34.48
C VAL A 552 1.01 11.71 33.81
N GLU A 553 1.90 11.53 32.84
CA GLU A 553 2.10 10.30 32.05
C GLU A 553 2.32 9.08 32.94
N LYS A 554 3.17 9.19 33.97
CA LYS A 554 3.45 8.12 34.95
C LYS A 554 2.17 7.57 35.57
N HIS A 555 1.23 8.44 35.94
CA HIS A 555 0.01 8.03 36.64
C HIS A 555 -1.06 7.55 35.68
N ILE A 556 -1.26 8.25 34.56
CA ILE A 556 -2.23 7.84 33.54
C ILE A 556 -1.79 6.60 32.75
N ALA A 557 -0.56 6.10 32.93
CA ALA A 557 -0.20 4.75 32.46
C ALA A 557 -1.12 3.66 33.05
N LYS A 558 -1.70 3.89 34.22
CA LYS A 558 -2.70 3.02 34.85
C LYS A 558 -4.08 3.27 34.24
N LYS A 559 -4.70 2.24 33.67
CA LYS A 559 -5.98 2.32 32.94
C LYS A 559 -7.11 2.92 33.78
N GLU A 560 -7.20 2.55 35.05
CA GLU A 560 -8.18 3.01 36.02
C GLU A 560 -8.05 4.51 36.33
N ILE A 561 -6.82 5.02 36.41
CA ILE A 561 -6.55 6.45 36.60
C ILE A 561 -6.84 7.20 35.30
N ARG A 562 -6.34 6.71 34.16
CA ARG A 562 -6.57 7.33 32.84
C ARG A 562 -8.05 7.53 32.56
N LYS A 563 -8.86 6.48 32.79
CA LYS A 563 -10.31 6.52 32.61
C LYS A 563 -10.97 7.66 33.41
N LEU A 564 -10.59 7.79 34.68
CA LEU A 564 -11.17 8.80 35.57
C LEU A 564 -10.66 10.20 35.21
N TRP A 565 -9.37 10.32 34.88
CA TRP A 565 -8.74 11.58 34.51
C TRP A 565 -9.31 12.14 33.22
N VAL A 566 -9.45 11.35 32.14
CA VAL A 566 -10.06 11.82 30.87
C VAL A 566 -11.45 12.39 31.15
N LYS A 567 -12.30 11.68 31.91
CA LYS A 567 -13.64 12.18 32.29
C LYS A 567 -13.58 13.42 33.16
N TRP A 568 -12.64 13.49 34.09
CA TRP A 568 -12.47 14.62 34.98
C TRP A 568 -12.10 15.89 34.21
N VAL A 569 -11.13 15.79 33.29
CA VAL A 569 -10.74 16.87 32.38
C VAL A 569 -11.92 17.31 31.52
N GLN A 570 -12.64 16.37 30.93
CA GLN A 570 -13.82 16.63 30.11
C GLN A 570 -14.89 17.43 30.86
N PHE A 571 -15.23 17.06 32.10
CA PHE A 571 -16.22 17.81 32.88
C PHE A 571 -15.71 19.18 33.35
N LYS A 572 -14.40 19.35 33.59
CA LYS A 572 -13.80 20.68 33.83
C LYS A 572 -13.99 21.57 32.61
N LYS A 573 -13.64 21.09 31.41
CA LYS A 573 -13.85 21.81 30.15
C LYS A 573 -15.34 22.10 29.88
N TYR A 574 -16.24 21.16 30.16
CA TYR A 574 -17.67 21.41 30.04
C TYR A 574 -18.14 22.55 30.95
N ARG A 575 -17.58 22.63 32.16
CA ARG A 575 -17.87 23.72 33.09
C ARG A 575 -17.48 25.07 32.50
N GLU A 576 -16.28 25.16 31.93
CA GLU A 576 -15.76 26.38 31.32
C GLU A 576 -16.64 26.84 30.15
N ILE A 577 -17.14 25.92 29.33
CA ILE A 577 -18.12 26.21 28.26
C ILE A 577 -19.43 26.74 28.84
N ILE A 578 -19.96 26.10 29.89
CA ILE A 578 -21.20 26.54 30.55
C ILE A 578 -21.03 27.98 31.07
N GLU A 579 -19.93 28.25 31.77
CA GLU A 579 -19.60 29.56 32.34
C GLU A 579 -19.40 30.61 31.24
N TYR A 580 -18.71 30.27 30.15
CA TYR A 580 -18.61 31.12 28.96
C TYR A 580 -19.98 31.48 28.41
N LYS A 581 -20.85 30.48 28.16
CA LYS A 581 -22.15 30.71 27.53
C LYS A 581 -23.03 31.60 28.41
N ILE A 582 -23.00 31.40 29.72
CA ILE A 582 -23.68 32.30 30.69
C ILE A 582 -23.18 33.74 30.50
N ASN A 583 -21.87 33.95 30.49
CA ASN A 583 -21.27 35.28 30.34
C ASN A 583 -21.57 35.90 28.97
N TYR A 584 -21.53 35.10 27.90
CA TYR A 584 -21.85 35.51 26.54
C TYR A 584 -23.29 36.04 26.43
N TYR A 585 -24.27 35.27 26.92
CA TYR A 585 -25.68 35.67 26.86
C TYR A 585 -25.99 36.87 27.76
N LYS A 586 -25.34 36.96 28.94
CA LYS A 586 -25.40 38.14 29.83
C LYS A 586 -24.88 39.39 29.13
N LYS A 587 -23.70 39.28 28.51
CA LYS A 587 -23.05 40.39 27.78
C LYS A 587 -23.88 40.88 26.60
N TRP A 588 -24.54 39.98 25.88
CA TRP A 588 -25.31 40.34 24.68
C TRP A 588 -26.64 41.01 25.00
N ASN A 589 -27.46 40.41 25.88
CA ASN A 589 -28.68 41.00 26.42
C ASN A 589 -29.26 40.13 27.55
N GLU A 590 -29.01 40.49 28.81
CA GLU A 590 -29.39 39.66 29.96
C GLU A 590 -30.91 39.41 30.07
N GLU A 591 -31.74 40.45 29.90
CA GLU A 591 -33.19 40.31 30.01
C GLU A 591 -33.78 39.42 28.90
N LYS A 592 -33.37 39.66 27.64
CA LYS A 592 -33.87 38.89 26.49
C LYS A 592 -33.38 37.44 26.51
N ASN A 593 -32.21 37.18 27.09
CA ASN A 593 -31.59 35.85 27.12
C ASN A 593 -31.76 35.13 28.47
N ALA A 594 -32.60 35.61 29.38
CA ALA A 594 -32.75 35.05 30.73
C ALA A 594 -33.08 33.55 30.74
N SER A 595 -33.82 33.05 29.76
CA SER A 595 -34.12 31.63 29.60
C SER A 595 -32.88 30.79 29.24
N PHE A 596 -32.02 31.27 28.35
CA PHE A 596 -30.75 30.63 27.99
C PHE A 596 -29.77 30.65 29.15
N ILE A 597 -29.64 31.79 29.84
CA ILE A 597 -28.80 31.91 31.05
C ILE A 597 -29.22 30.88 32.09
N ARG A 598 -30.51 30.83 32.43
CA ARG A 598 -31.06 29.87 33.39
C ARG A 598 -30.87 28.42 32.93
N HIS A 599 -31.00 28.14 31.64
CA HIS A 599 -30.74 26.81 31.07
C HIS A 599 -29.31 26.35 31.38
N TYR A 600 -28.30 27.21 31.21
CA TYR A 600 -26.90 26.88 31.49
C TYR A 600 -26.58 26.88 33.00
N GLU A 601 -27.09 27.83 33.77
CA GLU A 601 -26.93 27.88 35.24
C GLU A 601 -27.47 26.59 35.89
N ASN A 602 -28.57 26.04 35.39
CA ASN A 602 -29.14 24.78 35.89
C ASN A 602 -28.25 23.55 35.63
N LYS A 603 -27.26 23.63 34.72
CA LYS A 603 -26.32 22.53 34.45
C LYS A 603 -25.13 22.51 35.42
N LEU A 604 -24.73 23.67 35.98
CA LEU A 604 -23.57 23.80 36.87
C LEU A 604 -23.62 22.88 38.11
N PRO A 605 -24.74 22.77 38.86
CA PRO A 605 -24.77 21.96 40.07
C PRO A 605 -24.50 20.47 39.80
N ARG A 606 -25.04 19.93 38.71
CA ARG A 606 -24.80 18.54 38.32
C ARG A 606 -23.36 18.33 37.88
N ASN A 607 -22.86 19.20 37.00
CA ASN A 607 -21.49 19.15 36.52
C ASN A 607 -20.46 19.23 37.67
N ASN A 608 -20.65 20.15 38.62
CA ASN A 608 -19.78 20.30 39.79
C ASN A 608 -19.80 19.05 40.69
N LYS A 609 -20.96 18.39 40.85
CA LYS A 609 -21.03 17.10 41.56
C LYS A 609 -20.25 16.01 40.84
N ASP A 610 -20.33 15.95 39.52
CA ASP A 610 -19.58 14.98 38.71
C ASP A 610 -18.07 15.20 38.83
N ILE A 611 -17.60 16.45 38.71
CA ILE A 611 -16.19 16.83 38.94
C ILE A 611 -15.73 16.41 40.34
N GLN A 612 -16.47 16.75 41.39
CA GLN A 612 -16.09 16.44 42.77
C GLN A 612 -16.03 14.92 43.01
N SER A 613 -16.99 14.17 42.47
CA SER A 613 -17.02 12.71 42.53
C SER A 613 -15.78 12.10 41.87
N LEU A 614 -15.38 12.61 40.70
CA LEU A 614 -14.18 12.14 40.00
C LEU A 614 -12.90 12.53 40.73
N SER A 615 -12.80 13.75 41.26
CA SER A 615 -11.70 14.19 42.11
C SER A 615 -11.52 13.29 43.33
N ASN A 616 -12.60 12.92 44.03
CA ASN A 616 -12.53 12.01 45.17
C ASN A 616 -12.03 10.61 44.78
N LYS A 617 -12.46 10.10 43.62
CA LYS A 617 -11.99 8.80 43.10
C LYS A 617 -10.53 8.84 42.70
N LEU A 618 -10.10 9.90 42.01
CA LEU A 618 -8.69 10.12 41.66
C LEU A 618 -7.83 10.22 42.93
N LYS A 619 -8.28 10.98 43.93
CA LYS A 619 -7.59 11.11 45.22
C LYS A 619 -7.43 9.78 45.94
N ALA A 620 -8.46 8.92 45.91
CA ALA A 620 -8.38 7.58 46.48
C ALA A 620 -7.37 6.66 45.77
N LEU A 621 -7.13 6.85 44.46
CA LEU A 621 -6.17 6.05 43.69
C LEU A 621 -4.75 6.61 43.71
N LEU A 622 -4.60 7.93 43.79
CA LEU A 622 -3.32 8.64 43.76
C LEU A 622 -2.72 8.83 45.16
N LEU A 623 -3.56 8.80 46.21
CA LEU A 623 -3.13 9.00 47.60
C LEU A 623 -2.33 10.31 47.73
N ASP A 624 -1.09 10.22 48.22
CA ASP A 624 -0.20 11.36 48.45
C ASP A 624 0.25 12.05 47.15
N ASP A 625 0.15 11.37 46.00
CA ASP A 625 0.52 11.94 44.69
C ASP A 625 -0.61 12.80 44.08
N TYR A 626 -1.80 12.86 44.69
CA TYR A 626 -2.97 13.53 44.10
C TYR A 626 -2.75 15.02 43.81
N ASP A 627 -2.23 15.77 44.79
CA ASP A 627 -2.06 17.22 44.65
C ASP A 627 -0.99 17.54 43.59
N ALA A 628 0.13 16.79 43.60
CA ALA A 628 1.18 16.93 42.59
C ALA A 628 0.68 16.59 41.17
N PHE A 629 -0.15 15.55 41.03
CA PHE A 629 -0.77 15.17 39.77
C PHE A 629 -1.71 16.27 39.24
N VAL A 630 -2.59 16.80 40.10
CA VAL A 630 -3.53 17.86 39.72
C VAL A 630 -2.79 19.13 39.34
N SER A 631 -1.82 19.57 40.14
CA SER A 631 -1.01 20.75 39.82
C SER A 631 -0.22 20.58 38.52
N ALA A 632 0.34 19.39 38.28
CA ALA A 632 1.05 19.12 37.03
C ALA A 632 0.10 19.16 35.82
N TRP A 633 -1.10 18.57 35.93
CA TRP A 633 -2.11 18.66 34.88
C TRP A 633 -2.54 20.10 34.62
N GLU A 634 -2.89 20.86 35.66
CA GLU A 634 -3.34 22.25 35.52
C GLU A 634 -2.25 23.13 34.90
N TYR A 635 -0.98 22.86 35.21
CA TYR A 635 0.13 23.52 34.54
C TYR A 635 0.22 23.18 33.04
N LEU A 636 -0.04 21.92 32.64
CA LEU A 636 -0.05 21.57 31.21
C LEU A 636 -1.25 22.21 30.49
N ASP A 637 -2.43 22.17 31.11
CA ASP A 637 -3.68 22.71 30.58
C ASP A 637 -3.59 24.24 30.37
N ASP A 638 -3.03 24.97 31.33
CA ASP A 638 -2.91 26.43 31.26
C ASP A 638 -1.88 26.93 30.23
N TYR A 639 -0.81 26.16 29.98
CA TYR A 639 0.40 26.65 29.31
C TYR A 639 0.78 25.92 28.01
N TYR A 640 0.27 24.71 27.75
CA TYR A 640 0.74 23.91 26.61
C TYR A 640 -0.33 23.16 25.83
N ILE A 641 -1.50 22.89 26.42
CA ILE A 641 -2.58 22.14 25.75
C ILE A 641 -3.55 23.13 25.12
N HIS A 642 -3.82 22.94 23.83
CA HIS A 642 -4.78 23.79 23.11
C HIS A 642 -6.21 23.31 23.33
N GLU A 643 -7.15 24.25 23.30
CA GLU A 643 -8.57 23.95 23.50
C GLU A 643 -9.13 23.16 22.31
N SER A 644 -9.69 21.99 22.58
CA SER A 644 -10.28 21.19 21.52
C SER A 644 -11.62 21.75 21.02
N HIS A 645 -12.32 22.62 21.75
CA HIS A 645 -13.73 22.98 21.47
C HIS A 645 -14.00 24.48 21.29
N GLY A 646 -15.07 24.80 20.54
CA GLY A 646 -15.63 26.15 20.51
C GLY A 646 -16.19 26.57 21.90
N PRO A 647 -16.23 27.87 22.23
CA PRO A 647 -15.85 29.05 21.44
C PRO A 647 -14.34 29.35 21.46
N PHE A 648 -13.52 28.50 22.09
CA PHE A 648 -12.10 28.78 22.33
C PHE A 648 -11.18 28.25 21.21
N ASN A 649 -11.77 27.62 20.20
CA ASN A 649 -11.11 27.11 19.02
C ASN A 649 -11.48 27.96 17.79
N ASP A 650 -10.51 28.76 17.31
CA ASP A 650 -10.58 29.52 16.04
C ASP A 650 -9.67 28.91 14.93
N SER A 651 -9.12 27.70 15.11
CA SER A 651 -8.16 27.15 14.13
C SER A 651 -8.86 26.58 12.89
N ILE A 652 -8.77 27.37 11.82
CA ILE A 652 -8.61 27.07 10.38
C ILE A 652 -8.84 25.59 9.98
N GLY A 653 -9.95 25.36 9.27
CA GLY A 653 -10.01 24.33 8.22
C GLY A 653 -11.06 23.23 8.29
N ALA A 654 -11.94 23.31 9.27
CA ALA A 654 -13.32 22.89 9.07
C ALA A 654 -14.16 23.93 9.79
N SER A 655 -15.03 24.62 9.04
CA SER A 655 -16.14 25.35 9.63
C SER A 655 -17.04 24.33 10.34
N ALA A 656 -16.66 23.92 11.55
CA ALA A 656 -17.63 23.54 12.54
C ALA A 656 -18.24 24.88 13.00
N ASP A 657 -19.14 25.39 12.15
CA ASP A 657 -20.10 26.41 12.56
C ASP A 657 -20.62 26.02 13.93
N TYR A 658 -20.36 26.89 14.92
CA TYR A 658 -21.02 26.94 16.22
C TYR A 658 -21.49 25.57 16.73
N ASP A 659 -20.60 24.83 17.40
CA ASP A 659 -21.04 23.63 18.11
C ASP A 659 -21.88 24.03 19.35
N GLU A 660 -23.15 24.36 19.10
CA GLU A 660 -24.18 24.52 20.12
C GLU A 660 -24.49 23.18 20.82
N THR A 661 -23.94 22.06 20.33
CA THR A 661 -24.35 20.69 20.72
C THR A 661 -23.52 20.07 21.84
N PHE A 662 -22.54 20.78 22.42
CA PHE A 662 -21.82 20.29 23.62
C PHE A 662 -22.79 20.07 24.79
N ASN A 663 -23.23 18.82 24.93
CA ASN A 663 -24.27 18.36 25.83
C ASN A 663 -23.67 17.32 26.78
N HIS A 664 -24.17 17.25 28.02
CA HIS A 664 -23.71 16.33 29.06
C HIS A 664 -23.68 14.85 28.62
N SER A 665 -24.47 14.51 27.58
CA SER A 665 -24.57 13.18 26.98
C SER A 665 -23.63 12.87 25.80
N PHE A 666 -22.90 13.86 25.25
CA PHE A 666 -21.99 13.70 24.09
C PHE A 666 -20.55 14.14 24.42
N ILE A 667 -20.08 13.82 25.62
CA ILE A 667 -18.77 14.26 26.15
C ILE A 667 -17.62 13.31 25.73
N GLU A 668 -17.93 12.17 25.10
CA GLU A 668 -16.96 11.13 24.74
C GLU A 668 -16.62 11.19 23.23
N ARG A 669 -15.33 11.11 22.89
CA ARG A 669 -14.86 11.00 21.49
C ARG A 669 -15.23 9.63 20.94
N ASN A 670 -15.85 9.53 19.76
CA ASN A 670 -16.11 8.22 19.20
C ASN A 670 -14.81 7.60 18.70
N VAL A 671 -14.66 6.30 18.95
CA VAL A 671 -13.55 5.49 18.46
C VAL A 671 -14.11 4.44 17.52
N PHE A 672 -13.89 4.65 16.23
CA PHE A 672 -14.37 3.78 15.16
C PHE A 672 -13.28 2.85 14.67
N PHE A 673 -13.70 1.61 14.40
CA PHE A 673 -12.89 0.64 13.67
C PHE A 673 -13.59 0.32 12.36
N LYS A 674 -12.87 0.55 11.25
CA LYS A 674 -13.31 0.12 9.93
C LYS A 674 -12.80 -1.29 9.62
N PRO A 675 -13.68 -2.28 9.36
CA PRO A 675 -13.26 -3.62 8.98
C PRO A 675 -12.57 -3.63 7.62
N ALA A 676 -11.80 -4.69 7.35
CA ALA A 676 -11.22 -4.91 6.03
C ALA A 676 -12.31 -5.03 4.97
N VAL A 677 -12.11 -4.36 3.85
CA VAL A 677 -12.99 -4.41 2.68
C VAL A 677 -12.19 -4.92 1.48
N ASP A 678 -12.79 -5.83 0.72
CA ASP A 678 -12.32 -6.29 -0.59
C ASP A 678 -12.98 -5.41 -1.65
N PHE A 679 -12.17 -4.66 -2.40
CA PHE A 679 -12.66 -3.63 -3.32
C PHE A 679 -13.46 -4.23 -4.49
N ASP A 680 -12.96 -5.31 -5.10
CA ASP A 680 -13.64 -5.98 -6.22
C ASP A 680 -15.01 -6.49 -5.77
N LYS A 681 -15.05 -7.17 -4.60
CA LYS A 681 -16.30 -7.71 -4.07
C LYS A 681 -17.34 -6.62 -3.81
N VAL A 682 -16.93 -5.46 -3.30
CA VAL A 682 -17.87 -4.39 -2.97
C VAL A 682 -18.36 -3.65 -4.21
N ASN A 683 -17.49 -3.41 -5.20
CA ASN A 683 -17.90 -2.85 -6.49
C ASN A 683 -18.88 -3.81 -7.20
N ASP A 684 -18.61 -5.12 -7.21
CA ASP A 684 -19.51 -6.15 -7.75
C ASP A 684 -20.88 -6.19 -7.04
N GLU A 685 -20.92 -5.99 -5.72
CA GLU A 685 -22.17 -6.00 -4.93
C GLU A 685 -23.02 -4.73 -5.13
N LYS A 686 -22.41 -3.61 -5.55
CA LYS A 686 -23.06 -2.31 -5.73
C LYS A 686 -23.58 -2.03 -7.14
N ASP A 687 -23.41 -2.96 -8.08
CA ASP A 687 -24.14 -3.02 -9.35
C ASP A 687 -25.66 -3.04 -9.10
N ARG A 688 -26.26 -1.87 -8.89
CA ARG A 688 -27.67 -1.71 -8.58
C ARG A 688 -28.48 -1.71 -9.86
N VAL A 689 -29.41 -2.66 -9.93
CA VAL A 689 -30.52 -2.63 -10.87
C VAL A 689 -31.54 -1.62 -10.39
N ILE A 690 -31.68 -0.51 -11.10
CA ILE A 690 -32.82 0.39 -10.94
C ILE A 690 -33.85 0.11 -12.03
N TYR A 691 -35.11 0.03 -11.63
CA TYR A 691 -36.22 -0.06 -12.56
C TYR A 691 -36.72 1.35 -12.87
N ARG A 692 -36.49 1.81 -14.10
CA ARG A 692 -37.03 3.06 -14.62
C ARG A 692 -37.92 2.72 -15.81
N ASP A 693 -39.15 3.22 -15.81
CA ASP A 693 -40.17 2.96 -16.85
C ASP A 693 -40.44 1.45 -17.12
N GLY A 694 -40.36 0.62 -16.08
CA GLY A 694 -40.54 -0.83 -16.20
C GLY A 694 -39.38 -1.56 -16.89
N ARG A 695 -38.27 -0.88 -17.18
CA ARG A 695 -37.05 -1.45 -17.75
C ARG A 695 -35.94 -1.52 -16.71
N ARG A 696 -35.20 -2.62 -16.72
CA ARG A 696 -34.00 -2.83 -15.90
C ARG A 696 -32.86 -2.00 -16.47
N HIS A 697 -32.36 -1.06 -15.67
CA HIS A 697 -31.14 -0.31 -15.95
C HIS A 697 -30.07 -0.74 -14.94
N THR A 698 -28.93 -1.19 -15.42
CA THR A 698 -27.72 -1.35 -14.60
C THR A 698 -26.99 -0.01 -14.63
N ILE A 699 -26.73 0.58 -13.47
CA ILE A 699 -25.76 1.68 -13.36
C ILE A 699 -24.53 1.09 -12.69
N ASP A 700 -23.40 1.19 -13.37
CA ASP A 700 -22.08 0.90 -12.87
C ASP A 700 -21.65 2.07 -11.97
N ILE A 701 -21.58 1.82 -10.65
CA ILE A 701 -21.10 2.80 -9.67
C ILE A 701 -20.07 2.07 -8.81
N ASP A 702 -18.81 2.13 -9.22
CA ASP A 702 -17.68 1.73 -8.39
C ASP A 702 -17.70 2.54 -7.08
N GLU A 703 -17.68 1.85 -5.94
CA GLU A 703 -17.46 2.51 -4.65
C GLU A 703 -15.98 2.84 -4.48
N PHE A 704 -15.09 1.92 -4.83
CA PHE A 704 -13.64 2.11 -4.78
C PHE A 704 -13.10 2.41 -6.17
N GLU A 705 -12.49 3.58 -6.33
CA GLU A 705 -11.92 4.04 -7.59
C GLU A 705 -10.55 3.41 -7.88
N PHE A 706 -10.31 3.03 -9.15
CA PHE A 706 -8.98 2.67 -9.62
C PHE A 706 -8.09 3.90 -9.78
N VAL A 707 -6.94 3.93 -9.11
CA VAL A 707 -6.08 5.11 -9.01
C VAL A 707 -5.00 5.11 -10.09
N LEU A 708 -5.17 5.94 -11.12
CA LEU A 708 -4.13 6.15 -12.13
C LEU A 708 -3.09 7.17 -11.66
N ALA A 709 -1.81 6.83 -11.86
CA ALA A 709 -0.67 7.70 -11.61
C ALA A 709 -0.86 9.04 -12.32
N LYS A 710 -0.90 10.13 -11.56
CA LYS A 710 -1.13 11.46 -12.11
C LYS A 710 -0.28 12.46 -11.36
N GLU A 711 0.38 13.35 -12.09
CA GLU A 711 1.14 14.43 -11.49
C GLU A 711 0.21 15.28 -10.61
N PHE A 712 0.54 15.39 -9.33
CA PHE A 712 -0.17 16.20 -8.37
C PHE A 712 0.53 17.55 -8.27
N LYS A 713 -0.19 18.62 -8.63
CA LYS A 713 0.32 19.99 -8.67
C LYS A 713 0.11 20.73 -7.35
#